data_AF-A0A0D0AJU5-F1
#
_entry.id   AF-A0A0D0AJU5-F1
#
_cell.length_a   1.000
_cell.length_b   1.000
_cell.length_c   1.000
_cell.angle_alpha   90.00
_cell.angle_beta   90.00
_cell.angle_gamma   90.00
#
_symmetry.space_group_name_H-M   'P 1'
#
loop_
_entity.id
_entity.type
_entity.pdbx_description
1 polymer ?
#
loop_
_entity_poly.entity_id
_entity_poly.type
_entity_poly.pdbx_seq_one_letter_code
_entity_poly.pdbx_strand_id
1 'polypeptide(L)'
;YYQLPDSFKAFTDGKGLNSECATHCHREFFHEQWRILLDDEFLQAYEHGIVVCCCDGIKRRFYPRIFTYSADYPEKVLIATVRNLGGCPCPRCLIPKNRIQNMGMPQDRQQRQTLSRSDERRRMIVNDARSLIHEHNFAVGSAAVEHILKPQSWVPTSNAFSDRLGFLGFSIFCALVVDLLHEFEIGVWKMLFVHLLRIITAQGPGLIHQLDQRYRQTPTFGPATIRRFSANSSEMKRLAARNFEDLLQCSIPVFDGLLPEPHNRTVLQLLFTMAHWHGLAKLRMHSELTLKIMDHVTSALGQQFRQFKNTTCTAYEAHELGQEVRARARRRLRKADQAGRRSTRPTGVVGQAEVANPELLALNAKRVKVFNLQTYKFHALGDYVSTIRRYGTSDSYSTEPGELEHRSPKAGYRRTDRKSFVKQLTRIERHQARIRRIGDKAVHRPHVEISEIARSPEVHHHIGLTQKYPVHIGSYLISHPGDPAVKNFVPKLKEHLLRRINAQTGPTGVGEEQDINTIILKDDRMYQHNIARFNYTTYDVRRAQDVINPRTSHCNIMVLRSSDDIGRQGHKYIYGKVLGVYHVNVIFIGHGMVDYTPIRMEFLRIRWYEPMDEVSAWETSTLDRMKFPPLTNEHSFDFLDPADVLRGCHIIPRFVRGRRYADGSGVSACAKDKDDWREYYINRFVDRDMLMRFHYGLGVGHVYSH
;
A
#
# COMPACT_ATOMS: atom_id res chain seq x y z
N TYR A 1 15.80 -16.12 -14.91
CA TYR A 1 17.11 -15.72 -15.46
C TYR A 1 17.40 -16.61 -16.65
N TYR A 2 17.25 -16.06 -17.85
CA TYR A 2 17.39 -16.77 -19.13
C TYR A 2 18.80 -16.52 -19.67
N GLN A 3 19.75 -17.37 -19.31
CA GLN A 3 21.12 -17.28 -19.82
C GLN A 3 21.28 -18.21 -21.01
N LEU A 4 21.90 -17.70 -22.09
CA LEU A 4 22.39 -18.55 -23.16
C LEU A 4 23.39 -19.55 -22.55
N PRO A 5 23.40 -20.81 -23.00
CA PRO A 5 24.36 -21.80 -22.53
C PRO A 5 25.79 -21.28 -22.66
N ASP A 6 26.68 -21.60 -21.71
CA ASP A 6 28.10 -21.20 -21.80
C ASP A 6 28.76 -21.76 -23.07
N SER A 7 28.29 -22.90 -23.56
CA SER A 7 28.68 -23.50 -24.84
C SER A 7 28.32 -22.65 -26.06
N PHE A 8 27.39 -21.70 -25.96
CA PHE A 8 27.04 -20.79 -27.05
C PHE A 8 28.20 -19.87 -27.45
N LYS A 9 29.16 -19.62 -26.54
CA LYS A 9 30.40 -18.90 -26.89
C LYS A 9 31.29 -19.68 -27.85
N ALA A 10 31.22 -21.01 -27.82
CA ALA A 10 31.99 -21.87 -28.72
C ALA A 10 31.56 -21.71 -30.19
N PHE A 11 30.31 -21.31 -30.45
CA PHE A 11 29.80 -20.99 -31.79
C PHE A 11 30.38 -19.71 -32.41
N THR A 12 31.18 -18.93 -31.67
CA THR A 12 31.74 -17.65 -32.15
C THR A 12 33.24 -17.69 -32.44
N ASP A 13 33.81 -18.87 -32.69
CA ASP A 13 35.24 -19.09 -32.99
C ASP A 13 36.19 -18.34 -32.04
N GLY A 14 35.83 -18.25 -30.76
CA GLY A 14 36.62 -17.56 -29.74
C GLY A 14 36.65 -16.03 -29.80
N LYS A 15 36.03 -15.39 -30.81
CA LYS A 15 35.97 -13.92 -30.94
C LYS A 15 34.94 -13.26 -30.02
N GLY A 16 34.01 -14.07 -29.49
CA GLY A 16 32.93 -13.63 -28.62
C GLY A 16 31.83 -12.86 -29.36
N LEU A 17 30.62 -12.85 -28.80
CA LEU A 17 29.51 -12.08 -29.33
C LEU A 17 29.69 -10.59 -29.02
N ASN A 18 29.47 -9.73 -30.02
CA ASN A 18 29.25 -8.32 -29.74
C ASN A 18 27.99 -8.16 -28.86
N SER A 19 27.92 -7.09 -28.05
CA SER A 19 26.85 -6.94 -27.06
C SER A 19 25.45 -6.84 -27.66
N GLU A 20 25.35 -6.31 -28.88
CA GLU A 20 24.08 -6.11 -29.58
C GLU A 20 23.53 -7.42 -30.12
N CYS A 21 24.38 -8.25 -30.74
CA CYS A 21 24.09 -9.60 -31.19
C CYS A 21 23.74 -10.49 -30.00
N ALA A 22 24.51 -10.45 -28.91
CA ALA A 22 24.18 -11.19 -27.69
C ALA A 22 22.78 -10.80 -27.16
N THR A 23 22.47 -9.50 -27.14
CA THR A 23 21.15 -9.01 -26.71
C THR A 23 20.03 -9.49 -27.65
N HIS A 24 20.28 -9.53 -28.96
CA HIS A 24 19.34 -10.07 -29.94
C HIS A 24 19.12 -11.58 -29.74
N CYS A 25 20.19 -12.38 -29.62
CA CYS A 25 20.09 -13.83 -29.35
C CYS A 25 19.31 -14.12 -28.06
N HIS A 26 19.49 -13.33 -26.99
CA HIS A 26 18.71 -13.48 -25.76
C HIS A 26 17.20 -13.23 -25.98
N ARG A 27 16.85 -12.29 -26.86
CA ARG A 27 15.45 -12.01 -27.20
C ARG A 27 14.86 -13.13 -28.03
N GLU A 28 15.57 -13.58 -29.08
CA GLU A 28 15.14 -14.74 -29.89
C GLU A 28 14.94 -15.97 -28.99
N PHE A 29 15.90 -16.27 -28.12
CA PHE A 29 15.83 -17.40 -27.20
C PHE A 29 14.57 -17.36 -26.31
N PHE A 30 14.25 -16.19 -25.74
CA PHE A 30 13.03 -16.04 -24.93
C PHE A 30 11.76 -16.35 -25.74
N HIS A 31 11.67 -15.87 -26.98
CA HIS A 31 10.50 -16.11 -27.83
C HIS A 31 10.45 -17.55 -28.35
N GLU A 32 11.60 -18.18 -28.64
CA GLU A 32 11.65 -19.61 -28.98
C GLU A 32 11.14 -20.50 -27.85
N GLN A 33 11.48 -20.18 -26.59
CA GLN A 33 10.92 -20.90 -25.44
C GLN A 33 9.40 -20.80 -25.40
N TRP A 34 8.85 -19.62 -25.71
CA TRP A 34 7.40 -19.46 -25.81
C TRP A 34 6.79 -20.21 -27.00
N ARG A 35 7.48 -20.31 -28.13
CA ARG A 35 7.00 -21.13 -29.26
C ARG A 35 6.87 -22.60 -28.88
N ILE A 36 7.81 -23.13 -28.11
CA ILE A 36 7.75 -24.51 -27.59
C ILE A 36 6.54 -24.69 -26.67
N LEU A 37 6.21 -23.69 -25.84
CA LEU A 37 5.05 -23.76 -24.94
C LEU A 37 3.70 -23.53 -25.66
N LEU A 38 3.72 -22.77 -26.77
CA LEU A 38 2.58 -22.48 -27.62
C LEU A 38 2.55 -23.46 -28.82
N ASP A 39 2.71 -24.75 -28.53
CA ASP A 39 2.71 -25.83 -29.52
C ASP A 39 1.32 -26.05 -30.14
N ASP A 40 1.24 -26.94 -31.12
CA ASP A 40 -0.01 -27.18 -31.86
C ASP A 40 -1.09 -27.82 -30.97
N GLU A 41 -0.71 -28.61 -29.95
CA GLU A 41 -1.64 -29.17 -28.96
C GLU A 41 -2.27 -28.05 -28.10
N PHE A 42 -1.45 -27.10 -27.64
CA PHE A 42 -1.95 -25.92 -26.93
C PHE A 42 -2.89 -25.10 -27.81
N LEU A 43 -2.57 -24.88 -29.10
CA LEU A 43 -3.44 -24.15 -30.02
C LEU A 43 -4.78 -24.85 -30.22
N GLN A 44 -4.77 -26.18 -30.40
CA GLN A 44 -5.97 -27.00 -30.50
C GLN A 44 -6.81 -26.89 -29.22
N ALA A 45 -6.17 -26.97 -28.05
CA ALA A 45 -6.83 -26.80 -26.76
C ALA A 45 -7.36 -25.37 -26.57
N TYR A 46 -6.62 -24.36 -27.02
CA TYR A 46 -7.03 -22.96 -26.95
C TYR A 46 -8.30 -22.75 -27.77
N GLU A 47 -8.35 -23.23 -29.01
CA GLU A 47 -9.51 -23.06 -29.91
C GLU A 47 -10.71 -23.93 -29.49
N HIS A 48 -10.49 -25.21 -29.25
CA HIS A 48 -11.57 -26.19 -29.08
C HIS A 48 -11.79 -26.69 -27.65
N GLY A 49 -10.88 -26.38 -26.72
CA GLY A 49 -10.94 -26.83 -25.34
C GLY A 49 -10.55 -28.30 -25.12
N ILE A 50 -10.24 -28.64 -23.88
CA ILE A 50 -9.91 -29.99 -23.41
C ILE A 50 -11.01 -30.52 -22.49
N VAL A 51 -11.42 -31.77 -22.67
CA VAL A 51 -12.45 -32.39 -21.81
C VAL A 51 -11.77 -33.10 -20.64
N VAL A 52 -12.07 -32.66 -19.43
CA VAL A 52 -11.49 -33.19 -18.18
C VAL A 52 -12.60 -33.70 -17.27
N CYS A 53 -12.43 -34.90 -16.72
CA CYS A 53 -13.28 -35.42 -15.65
C CYS A 53 -12.86 -34.77 -14.32
N CYS A 54 -13.75 -33.98 -13.73
CA CYS A 54 -13.48 -33.27 -12.48
C CYS A 54 -13.60 -34.21 -11.26
N CYS A 55 -13.17 -33.74 -10.08
CA CYS A 55 -13.22 -34.52 -8.84
C CYS A 55 -14.65 -34.88 -8.38
N ASP A 56 -15.66 -34.19 -8.89
CA ASP A 56 -17.08 -34.47 -8.68
C ASP A 56 -17.65 -35.47 -9.70
N GLY A 57 -16.81 -36.06 -10.56
CA GLY A 57 -17.21 -37.03 -11.60
C GLY A 57 -17.83 -36.39 -12.86
N ILE A 58 -17.99 -35.06 -12.89
CA ILE A 58 -18.58 -34.36 -14.03
C ILE A 58 -17.51 -34.03 -15.07
N LYS A 59 -17.75 -34.39 -16.33
CA LYS A 59 -16.90 -34.00 -17.46
C LYS A 59 -17.16 -32.54 -17.83
N ARG A 60 -16.11 -31.72 -17.83
CA ARG A 60 -16.18 -30.31 -18.24
C ARG A 60 -15.16 -30.03 -19.34
N ARG A 61 -15.52 -29.15 -20.29
CA ARG A 61 -14.62 -28.67 -21.35
C ARG A 61 -13.94 -27.38 -20.88
N PHE A 62 -12.63 -27.43 -20.68
CA PHE A 62 -11.81 -26.32 -20.25
C PHE A 62 -11.12 -25.67 -21.45
N TYR A 63 -11.14 -24.35 -21.52
CA TYR A 63 -10.41 -23.60 -22.54
C TYR A 63 -9.22 -22.91 -21.90
N PRO A 64 -7.98 -23.38 -22.10
CA PRO A 64 -6.80 -22.62 -21.67
C PRO A 64 -6.78 -21.30 -22.45
N ARG A 65 -6.80 -20.18 -21.73
CA ARG A 65 -6.76 -18.83 -22.31
C ARG A 65 -5.72 -17.98 -21.59
N ILE A 66 -5.03 -17.14 -22.36
CA ILE A 66 -4.14 -16.12 -21.83
C ILE A 66 -4.93 -14.81 -21.81
N PHE A 67 -5.32 -14.36 -20.62
CA PHE A 67 -6.04 -13.09 -20.47
C PHE A 67 -5.10 -11.91 -20.20
N THR A 68 -4.10 -12.12 -19.34
CA THR A 68 -3.16 -11.09 -18.93
C THR A 68 -1.75 -11.66 -18.81
N TYR A 69 -0.76 -10.79 -19.00
CA TYR A 69 0.65 -11.07 -18.73
C TYR A 69 1.19 -9.93 -17.87
N SER A 70 1.32 -10.21 -16.57
CA SER A 70 1.86 -9.26 -15.60
C SER A 70 3.38 -9.43 -15.48
N ALA A 71 4.11 -8.31 -15.59
CA ALA A 71 5.56 -8.27 -15.57
C ALA A 71 6.04 -6.85 -15.24
N ASP A 72 7.27 -6.72 -14.75
CA ASP A 72 7.91 -5.41 -14.63
C ASP A 72 8.40 -4.91 -16.00
N TYR A 73 8.86 -3.66 -16.05
CA TYR A 73 9.09 -2.98 -17.33
C TYR A 73 10.11 -3.66 -18.27
N PRO A 74 11.30 -4.08 -17.83
CA PRO A 74 12.27 -4.72 -18.73
C PRO A 74 11.71 -6.01 -19.36
N GLU A 75 10.93 -6.75 -18.60
CA GLU A 75 10.26 -7.99 -18.97
C GLU A 75 9.11 -7.69 -19.94
N LYS A 76 8.28 -6.67 -19.67
CA LYS A 76 7.27 -6.18 -20.62
C LYS A 76 7.88 -5.80 -21.97
N VAL A 77 9.04 -5.15 -21.96
CA VAL A 77 9.77 -4.75 -23.17
C VAL A 77 10.25 -5.97 -23.95
N LEU A 78 10.73 -7.01 -23.26
CA LEU A 78 11.14 -8.28 -23.86
C LEU A 78 9.94 -9.02 -24.49
N ILE A 79 8.82 -9.10 -23.77
CA ILE A 79 7.59 -9.75 -24.22
C ILE A 79 6.97 -9.00 -25.41
N ALA A 80 6.94 -7.67 -25.36
CA ALA A 80 6.35 -6.83 -26.41
C ALA A 80 7.25 -6.65 -27.65
N THR A 81 8.48 -7.18 -27.62
CA THR A 81 9.52 -6.94 -28.65
C THR A 81 9.72 -5.44 -28.95
N VAL A 82 9.85 -4.64 -27.88
CA VAL A 82 10.13 -3.20 -27.93
C VAL A 82 11.56 -2.94 -27.46
N ARG A 83 12.13 -1.78 -27.80
CA ARG A 83 13.43 -1.33 -27.28
C ARG A 83 13.29 -0.79 -25.86
N ASN A 84 14.16 -1.27 -24.98
CA ASN A 84 14.25 -0.76 -23.62
C ASN A 84 14.59 0.74 -23.61
N LEU A 85 13.71 1.56 -23.02
CA LEU A 85 13.84 3.02 -22.97
C LEU A 85 14.00 3.69 -24.35
N GLY A 86 13.46 3.08 -25.41
CA GLY A 86 13.44 3.63 -26.77
C GLY A 86 12.70 4.95 -26.91
N GLY A 87 12.65 5.49 -28.13
CA GLY A 87 11.94 6.72 -28.47
C GLY A 87 10.45 6.68 -28.11
N CYS A 88 9.82 5.51 -28.25
CA CYS A 88 8.45 5.20 -27.83
C CYS A 88 8.51 4.04 -26.82
N PRO A 89 8.72 4.32 -25.52
CA PRO A 89 9.10 3.29 -24.56
C PRO A 89 7.93 2.43 -24.05
N CYS A 90 6.68 2.81 -24.35
CA CYS A 90 5.49 2.09 -23.90
C CYS A 90 5.29 0.79 -24.71
N PRO A 91 5.01 -0.36 -24.09
CA PRO A 91 4.68 -1.60 -24.78
C PRO A 91 3.26 -1.60 -25.37
N ARG A 92 2.42 -0.59 -25.09
CA ARG A 92 1.02 -0.54 -25.55
C ARG A 92 0.75 0.52 -26.61
N CYS A 93 1.51 1.61 -26.62
CA CYS A 93 1.33 2.71 -27.55
C CYS A 93 2.67 3.27 -28.07
N LEU A 94 2.58 4.07 -29.14
CA LEU A 94 3.67 4.72 -29.84
C LEU A 94 3.88 6.17 -29.38
N ILE A 95 3.41 6.53 -28.18
CA ILE A 95 3.64 7.87 -27.63
C ILE A 95 5.15 8.09 -27.41
N PRO A 96 5.74 9.14 -28.01
CA PRO A 96 7.14 9.47 -27.84
C PRO A 96 7.49 9.87 -26.41
N LYS A 97 8.73 9.60 -26.02
CA LYS A 97 9.27 9.81 -24.67
C LYS A 97 9.14 11.25 -24.18
N ASN A 98 9.28 12.24 -25.06
CA ASN A 98 9.14 13.67 -24.72
C ASN A 98 7.70 14.07 -24.39
N ARG A 99 6.69 13.30 -24.82
CA ARG A 99 5.27 13.54 -24.55
C ARG A 99 4.74 12.81 -23.31
N ILE A 100 5.50 11.90 -22.71
CA ILE A 100 5.07 11.12 -21.54
C ILE A 100 4.63 12.00 -20.35
N GLN A 101 5.27 13.15 -20.16
CA GLN A 101 4.94 14.08 -19.08
C GLN A 101 3.52 14.66 -19.16
N ASN A 102 2.85 14.51 -20.30
CA ASN A 102 1.47 14.94 -20.54
C ASN A 102 0.43 13.96 -19.98
N MET A 103 0.86 12.92 -19.25
CA MET A 103 0.00 11.95 -18.59
C MET A 103 -1.21 12.63 -17.92
N GLY A 104 -2.40 12.13 -18.23
CA GLY A 104 -3.68 12.60 -17.69
C GLY A 104 -4.32 13.76 -18.46
N MET A 105 -3.62 14.40 -19.41
CA MET A 105 -4.23 15.42 -20.27
C MET A 105 -5.21 14.80 -21.28
N PRO A 106 -6.27 15.52 -21.71
CA PRO A 106 -7.21 15.03 -22.72
C PRO A 106 -6.52 14.52 -24.01
N GLN A 107 -5.52 15.25 -24.50
CA GLN A 107 -4.76 14.86 -25.69
C GLN A 107 -3.93 13.57 -25.46
N ASP A 108 -3.34 13.38 -24.27
CA ASP A 108 -2.62 12.13 -23.93
C ASP A 108 -3.58 10.93 -23.98
N ARG A 109 -4.78 11.10 -23.41
CA ARG A 109 -5.81 10.04 -23.38
C ARG A 109 -6.26 9.63 -24.78
N GLN A 110 -6.50 10.60 -25.66
CA GLN A 110 -6.82 10.32 -27.06
C GLN A 110 -5.64 9.67 -27.81
N GLN A 111 -4.41 10.13 -27.55
CA GLN A 111 -3.21 9.60 -28.19
C GLN A 111 -2.91 8.14 -27.79
N ARG A 112 -3.24 7.72 -26.56
CA ARG A 112 -3.08 6.32 -26.14
C ARG A 112 -3.88 5.34 -26.99
N GLN A 113 -5.05 5.78 -27.47
CA GLN A 113 -5.92 4.96 -28.32
C GLN A 113 -5.49 5.02 -29.79
N THR A 114 -5.33 6.23 -30.32
CA THR A 114 -4.99 6.48 -31.73
C THR A 114 -3.58 6.05 -32.11
N LEU A 115 -2.63 6.09 -31.16
CA LEU A 115 -1.25 5.64 -31.33
C LEU A 115 -1.03 4.26 -30.69
N SER A 116 -2.06 3.42 -30.56
CA SER A 116 -1.90 2.04 -30.08
C SER A 116 -0.94 1.24 -30.98
N ARG A 117 -0.21 0.28 -30.39
CA ARG A 117 0.66 -0.61 -31.17
C ARG A 117 -0.17 -1.60 -31.98
N SER A 118 0.24 -1.84 -33.23
CA SER A 118 -0.39 -2.79 -34.15
C SER A 118 0.58 -3.94 -34.47
N ASP A 119 0.11 -5.18 -34.28
CA ASP A 119 0.90 -6.37 -34.59
C ASP A 119 1.10 -6.57 -36.10
N GLU A 120 0.13 -6.17 -36.92
CA GLU A 120 0.25 -6.20 -38.40
C GLU A 120 1.38 -5.29 -38.88
N ARG A 121 1.36 -4.02 -38.47
CA ARG A 121 2.43 -3.07 -38.81
C ARG A 121 3.78 -3.51 -38.26
N ARG A 122 3.81 -4.04 -37.03
CA ARG A 122 5.02 -4.59 -36.43
C ARG A 122 5.60 -5.71 -37.28
N ARG A 123 4.78 -6.70 -37.69
CA ARG A 123 5.25 -7.85 -38.47
C ARG A 123 5.93 -7.42 -39.78
N MET A 124 5.32 -6.52 -40.53
CA MET A 124 5.91 -5.98 -41.77
C MET A 124 7.29 -5.34 -41.50
N ILE A 125 7.34 -4.38 -40.57
CA ILE A 125 8.57 -3.65 -40.22
C ILE A 125 9.67 -4.59 -39.71
N VAL A 126 9.32 -5.57 -38.87
CA VAL A 126 10.29 -6.52 -38.29
C VAL A 126 10.78 -7.50 -39.34
N ASN A 127 9.95 -7.94 -40.28
CA ASN A 127 10.35 -8.84 -41.35
C ASN A 127 11.35 -8.16 -42.30
N ASP A 128 11.13 -6.90 -42.67
CA ASP A 128 12.07 -6.14 -43.50
C ASP A 128 13.44 -6.02 -42.80
N ALA A 129 13.43 -5.67 -41.51
CA ALA A 129 14.66 -5.58 -40.73
C ALA A 129 15.36 -6.94 -40.59
N ARG A 130 14.60 -8.04 -40.50
CA ARG A 130 15.15 -9.40 -40.42
C ARG A 130 15.72 -9.88 -41.75
N SER A 131 15.11 -9.55 -42.89
CA SER A 131 15.68 -9.83 -44.22
C SER A 131 17.04 -9.13 -44.39
N LEU A 132 17.18 -7.89 -43.93
CA LEU A 132 18.48 -7.21 -43.93
C LEU A 132 19.53 -7.97 -43.10
N ILE A 133 19.17 -8.51 -41.94
CA ILE A 133 20.09 -9.22 -41.05
C ILE A 133 20.44 -10.61 -41.59
N HIS A 134 19.44 -11.41 -41.97
CA HIS A 134 19.62 -12.83 -42.25
C HIS A 134 19.90 -13.13 -43.73
N GLU A 135 19.37 -12.34 -44.65
CA GLU A 135 19.55 -12.57 -46.10
C GLU A 135 20.66 -11.68 -46.67
N HIS A 136 20.77 -10.44 -46.17
CA HIS A 136 21.74 -9.45 -46.67
C HIS A 136 22.95 -9.25 -45.74
N ASN A 137 23.09 -10.06 -44.68
CA ASN A 137 24.23 -10.08 -43.75
C ASN A 137 24.55 -8.73 -43.07
N PHE A 138 23.57 -7.84 -42.91
CA PHE A 138 23.77 -6.61 -42.13
C PHE A 138 23.91 -6.92 -40.64
N ALA A 139 24.79 -6.19 -39.96
CA ALA A 139 24.86 -6.25 -38.50
C ALA A 139 23.54 -5.78 -37.86
N VAL A 140 23.15 -6.40 -36.74
CA VAL A 140 21.89 -6.11 -36.01
C VAL A 140 21.75 -4.62 -35.66
N GLY A 141 22.85 -3.95 -35.26
CA GLY A 141 22.88 -2.52 -34.96
C GLY A 141 23.27 -1.61 -36.13
N SER A 142 23.29 -2.13 -37.36
CA SER A 142 23.64 -1.34 -38.54
C SER A 142 22.67 -0.18 -38.76
N ALA A 143 23.17 0.91 -39.37
CA ALA A 143 22.35 2.08 -39.66
C ALA A 143 21.10 1.76 -40.50
N ALA A 144 21.21 0.82 -41.44
CA ALA A 144 20.09 0.36 -42.28
C ALA A 144 18.98 -0.29 -41.43
N VAL A 145 19.32 -1.25 -40.57
CA VAL A 145 18.35 -1.91 -39.66
C VAL A 145 17.76 -0.90 -38.67
N GLU A 146 18.60 -0.04 -38.12
CA GLU A 146 18.20 0.97 -37.14
C GLU A 146 17.27 2.04 -37.71
N HIS A 147 17.43 2.41 -39.00
CA HIS A 147 16.57 3.37 -39.67
C HIS A 147 15.11 2.91 -39.71
N ILE A 148 14.89 1.60 -39.92
CA ILE A 148 13.56 0.99 -39.98
C ILE A 148 12.95 0.87 -38.56
N LEU A 149 13.75 0.42 -37.58
CA LEU A 149 13.23 0.02 -36.27
C LEU A 149 13.18 1.14 -35.22
N LYS A 150 14.13 2.10 -35.23
CA LYS A 150 14.21 3.18 -34.23
C LYS A 150 12.94 4.02 -34.10
N PRO A 151 12.28 4.48 -35.20
CA PRO A 151 11.17 5.42 -35.12
C PRO A 151 10.03 4.97 -34.21
N GLN A 152 9.72 3.67 -34.22
CA GLN A 152 8.66 3.06 -33.39
C GLN A 152 9.19 2.20 -32.23
N SER A 153 10.52 2.20 -32.05
CA SER A 153 11.23 1.48 -30.99
C SER A 153 11.04 -0.03 -31.06
N TRP A 154 11.03 -0.62 -32.24
CA TRP A 154 10.97 -2.07 -32.43
C TRP A 154 12.35 -2.71 -32.30
N VAL A 155 12.40 -4.02 -32.06
CA VAL A 155 13.62 -4.84 -32.19
C VAL A 155 13.44 -5.85 -33.32
N PRO A 156 14.52 -6.37 -33.95
CA PRO A 156 14.41 -7.31 -35.07
C PRO A 156 14.06 -8.73 -34.60
N THR A 157 13.14 -8.86 -33.65
CA THR A 157 12.73 -10.13 -33.05
C THR A 157 11.28 -10.43 -33.35
N SER A 158 11.04 -11.63 -33.88
CA SER A 158 9.69 -12.11 -34.07
C SER A 158 9.04 -12.46 -32.73
N ASN A 159 7.73 -12.26 -32.64
CA ASN A 159 7.01 -12.36 -31.38
C ASN A 159 6.18 -13.64 -31.36
N ALA A 160 6.55 -14.59 -30.49
CA ALA A 160 5.91 -15.90 -30.44
C ALA A 160 4.40 -15.84 -30.24
N PHE A 161 3.90 -14.92 -29.40
CA PHE A 161 2.47 -14.76 -29.16
C PHE A 161 1.74 -14.23 -30.38
N SER A 162 2.30 -13.22 -31.04
CA SER A 162 1.72 -12.66 -32.27
C SER A 162 1.70 -13.70 -33.39
N ASP A 163 2.75 -14.50 -33.52
CA ASP A 163 2.88 -15.49 -34.57
C ASP A 163 1.93 -16.69 -34.34
N ARG A 164 1.83 -17.16 -33.09
CA ARG A 164 1.08 -18.40 -32.74
C ARG A 164 -0.37 -18.17 -32.33
N LEU A 165 -0.71 -17.01 -31.77
CA LEU A 165 -2.06 -16.73 -31.26
C LEU A 165 -2.77 -15.60 -32.02
N GLY A 166 -2.07 -14.86 -32.88
CA GLY A 166 -2.63 -13.71 -33.59
C GLY A 166 -3.85 -14.06 -34.46
N PHE A 167 -3.84 -15.21 -35.12
CA PHE A 167 -4.97 -15.68 -35.94
C PHE A 167 -6.23 -16.02 -35.11
N LEU A 168 -6.05 -16.27 -33.81
CA LEU A 168 -7.14 -16.51 -32.84
C LEU A 168 -7.63 -15.21 -32.20
N GLY A 169 -7.25 -14.04 -32.73
CA GLY A 169 -7.63 -12.73 -32.23
C GLY A 169 -6.88 -12.27 -30.97
N PHE A 170 -5.80 -12.96 -30.58
CA PHE A 170 -5.00 -12.57 -29.43
C PHE A 170 -4.06 -11.40 -29.76
N SER A 171 -3.96 -10.42 -28.85
CA SER A 171 -2.99 -9.32 -28.94
C SER A 171 -2.15 -9.24 -27.68
N ILE A 172 -0.84 -9.40 -27.83
CA ILE A 172 0.10 -9.33 -26.70
C ILE A 172 0.13 -7.93 -26.08
N PHE A 173 -0.03 -6.88 -26.87
CA PHE A 173 -0.08 -5.50 -26.38
C PHE A 173 -1.29 -5.24 -25.48
N CYS A 174 -2.41 -5.94 -25.71
CA CYS A 174 -3.57 -5.86 -24.83
C CYS A 174 -3.36 -6.64 -23.53
N ALA A 175 -2.74 -7.83 -23.62
CA ALA A 175 -2.50 -8.70 -22.47
C ALA A 175 -1.49 -8.11 -21.46
N LEU A 176 -0.61 -7.20 -21.87
CA LEU A 176 0.34 -6.52 -20.98
C LEU A 176 -0.39 -5.50 -20.08
N VAL A 177 -0.71 -5.93 -18.86
CA VAL A 177 -1.44 -5.16 -17.85
C VAL A 177 -0.52 -4.25 -17.04
N VAL A 178 -1.09 -3.25 -16.37
CA VAL A 178 -0.36 -2.37 -15.42
C VAL A 178 0.16 -3.15 -14.22
N ASP A 179 1.22 -2.65 -13.59
CA ASP A 179 1.86 -3.27 -12.42
C ASP A 179 2.04 -2.23 -11.31
N LEU A 180 1.13 -2.25 -10.33
CA LEU A 180 1.10 -1.26 -9.24
C LEU A 180 2.37 -1.24 -8.41
N LEU A 181 2.93 -2.43 -8.17
CA LEU A 181 4.15 -2.61 -7.41
C LEU A 181 5.30 -1.88 -8.10
N HIS A 182 5.60 -2.27 -9.33
CA HIS A 182 6.78 -1.81 -10.06
C HIS A 182 6.64 -0.41 -10.65
N GLU A 183 5.44 -0.01 -11.05
CA GLU A 183 5.17 1.26 -11.73
C GLU A 183 4.89 2.37 -10.72
N PHE A 184 4.11 2.11 -9.66
CA PHE A 184 3.76 3.12 -8.67
C PHE A 184 4.63 3.03 -7.41
N GLU A 185 4.51 1.97 -6.61
CA GLU A 185 5.08 1.91 -5.24
C GLU A 185 6.61 2.00 -5.23
N ILE A 186 7.29 1.05 -5.86
CA ILE A 186 8.76 1.09 -6.04
C ILE A 186 9.19 1.85 -7.30
N GLY A 187 8.21 2.44 -8.00
CA GLY A 187 8.37 3.24 -9.21
C GLY A 187 8.25 4.73 -8.96
N VAL A 188 7.10 5.30 -9.33
CA VAL A 188 6.80 6.74 -9.25
C VAL A 188 6.90 7.27 -7.82
N TRP A 189 6.33 6.57 -6.82
CA TRP A 189 6.38 7.01 -5.43
C TRP A 189 7.80 7.02 -4.88
N LYS A 190 8.54 5.91 -4.99
CA LYS A 190 9.96 5.88 -4.60
C LYS A 190 10.78 6.99 -5.27
N MET A 191 10.53 7.27 -6.54
CA MET A 191 11.21 8.33 -7.28
C MET A 191 10.91 9.72 -6.71
N LEU A 192 9.63 10.01 -6.41
CA LEU A 192 9.23 11.25 -5.73
C LEU A 192 9.82 11.32 -4.32
N PHE A 193 9.68 10.28 -3.51
CA PHE A 193 10.16 10.25 -2.13
C PHE A 193 11.66 10.53 -2.06
N VAL A 194 12.47 9.87 -2.91
CA VAL A 194 13.93 10.16 -3.01
C VAL A 194 14.17 11.63 -3.36
N HIS A 195 13.39 12.20 -4.28
CA HIS A 195 13.57 13.60 -4.66
C HIS A 195 13.13 14.58 -3.57
N LEU A 196 12.05 14.31 -2.85
CA LEU A 196 11.64 15.08 -1.68
C LEU A 196 12.72 15.06 -0.60
N LEU A 197 13.37 13.91 -0.37
CA LEU A 197 14.53 13.83 0.53
C LEU A 197 15.68 14.75 0.08
N ARG A 198 15.94 14.86 -1.23
CA ARG A 198 16.96 15.79 -1.75
C ARG A 198 16.57 17.25 -1.54
N ILE A 199 15.29 17.58 -1.76
CA ILE A 199 14.76 18.94 -1.55
C ILE A 199 14.86 19.35 -0.08
N ILE A 200 14.39 18.52 0.86
CA ILE A 200 14.51 18.86 2.29
C ILE A 200 15.98 18.93 2.75
N THR A 201 16.88 18.13 2.16
CA THR A 201 18.32 18.24 2.43
C THR A 201 18.88 19.58 1.97
N ALA A 202 18.45 20.05 0.79
CA ALA A 202 18.86 21.33 0.23
C ALA A 202 18.31 22.51 1.06
N GLN A 203 17.08 22.40 1.56
CA GLN A 203 16.49 23.40 2.45
C GLN A 203 17.20 23.45 3.82
N GLY A 204 17.54 22.30 4.39
CA GLY A 204 18.27 22.25 5.66
C GLY A 204 18.66 20.82 6.06
N PRO A 205 19.95 20.55 6.36
CA PRO A 205 20.41 19.19 6.64
C PRO A 205 19.73 18.54 7.86
N GLY A 206 19.30 19.34 8.85
CA GLY A 206 18.57 18.87 10.02
C GLY A 206 17.15 18.35 9.72
N LEU A 207 16.54 18.73 8.60
CA LEU A 207 15.16 18.38 8.26
C LEU A 207 14.99 16.88 7.95
N ILE A 208 16.05 16.21 7.48
CA ILE A 208 16.02 14.74 7.33
C ILE A 208 15.85 14.07 8.69
N HIS A 209 16.58 14.53 9.71
CA HIS A 209 16.48 13.96 11.06
C HIS A 209 15.10 14.18 11.66
N GLN A 210 14.50 15.35 11.39
CA GLN A 210 13.12 15.64 11.79
C GLN A 210 12.12 14.72 11.06
N LEU A 211 12.29 14.50 9.75
CA LEU A 211 11.47 13.55 8.98
C LEU A 211 11.55 12.12 9.56
N ASP A 212 12.76 11.64 9.84
CA ASP A 212 12.95 10.31 10.44
C ASP A 212 12.34 10.23 11.85
N GLN A 213 12.45 11.29 12.66
CA GLN A 213 11.79 11.37 13.97
C GLN A 213 10.27 11.28 13.85
N ARG A 214 9.67 12.00 12.91
CA ARG A 214 8.23 11.99 12.69
C ARG A 214 7.72 10.62 12.25
N TYR A 215 8.40 9.95 11.32
CA TYR A 215 8.06 8.56 10.97
C TYR A 215 8.16 7.60 12.16
N ARG A 216 9.18 7.74 13.03
CA ARG A 216 9.29 6.92 14.26
C ARG A 216 8.14 7.16 15.25
N GLN A 217 7.58 8.37 15.26
CA GLN A 217 6.47 8.76 16.14
C GLN A 217 5.09 8.45 15.54
N THR A 218 5.01 8.08 14.26
CA THR A 218 3.76 7.64 13.65
C THR A 218 3.27 6.34 14.31
N PRO A 219 2.01 6.28 14.77
CA PRO A 219 1.48 5.09 15.41
C PRO A 219 1.34 3.92 14.41
N THR A 220 1.39 2.69 14.93
CA THR A 220 1.03 1.50 14.15
C THR A 220 -0.48 1.36 14.09
N PHE A 221 -0.99 0.69 13.04
CA PHE A 221 -2.42 0.45 12.85
C PHE A 221 -2.70 -0.95 12.28
N GLY A 222 -3.75 -1.58 12.81
CA GLY A 222 -4.17 -2.93 12.46
C GLY A 222 -3.12 -4.01 12.80
N PRO A 223 -3.39 -5.28 12.47
CA PRO A 223 -2.44 -6.37 12.72
C PRO A 223 -1.12 -6.22 11.95
N ALA A 224 -1.20 -5.64 10.74
CA ALA A 224 -0.07 -5.51 9.83
C ALA A 224 -0.23 -4.39 8.79
N THR A 225 -1.25 -3.54 8.90
CA THR A 225 -1.59 -2.50 7.91
C THR A 225 -0.55 -1.39 7.92
N ILE A 226 -0.33 -0.73 9.06
CA ILE A 226 0.78 0.20 9.26
C ILE A 226 1.72 -0.38 10.31
N ARG A 227 2.93 -0.71 9.89
CA ARG A 227 3.95 -1.27 10.77
C ARG A 227 4.81 -0.17 11.37
N ARG A 228 5.54 -0.54 12.42
CA ARG A 228 6.54 0.36 13.01
C ARG A 228 7.59 0.71 11.96
N PHE A 229 7.76 2.00 11.70
CA PHE A 229 8.79 2.49 10.79
C PHE A 229 10.20 2.22 11.34
N SER A 230 11.15 2.03 10.42
CA SER A 230 12.56 1.86 10.77
C SER A 230 13.12 3.10 11.47
N ALA A 231 14.24 2.94 12.18
CA ALA A 231 14.90 4.06 12.84
C ALA A 231 15.18 5.22 11.86
N ASN A 232 15.68 4.93 10.65
CA ASN A 232 15.95 5.92 9.61
C ASN A 232 15.23 5.55 8.31
N SER A 233 14.01 6.04 8.14
CA SER A 233 13.19 5.83 6.93
C SER A 233 13.83 6.47 5.68
N SER A 234 14.51 7.61 5.86
CA SER A 234 15.22 8.34 4.82
C SER A 234 16.36 7.55 4.16
N GLU A 235 16.97 6.61 4.88
CA GLU A 235 18.03 5.75 4.37
C GLU A 235 17.52 4.64 3.45
N MET A 236 16.22 4.33 3.48
CA MET A 236 15.58 3.31 2.64
C MET A 236 16.30 1.95 2.64
N LYS A 237 16.94 1.58 3.76
CA LYS A 237 17.67 0.32 3.89
C LYS A 237 16.71 -0.84 4.07
N ARG A 238 16.87 -1.88 3.23
CA ARG A 238 16.10 -3.14 3.31
C ARG A 238 14.58 -2.96 3.24
N LEU A 239 14.11 -1.90 2.58
CA LEU A 239 12.68 -1.69 2.36
C LEU A 239 12.15 -2.66 1.30
N ALA A 240 11.08 -3.37 1.65
CA ALA A 240 10.23 -4.07 0.69
C ALA A 240 9.18 -3.08 0.15
N ALA A 241 8.47 -3.45 -0.92
CA ALA A 241 7.46 -2.59 -1.52
C ALA A 241 6.35 -2.12 -0.55
N ARG A 242 5.81 -3.03 0.26
CA ARG A 242 4.88 -2.67 1.35
C ARG A 242 5.38 -1.54 2.26
N ASN A 243 6.70 -1.39 2.44
CA ASN A 243 7.22 -0.30 3.24
C ASN A 243 7.08 1.04 2.52
N PHE A 244 7.17 1.06 1.19
CA PHE A 244 6.88 2.24 0.40
C PHE A 244 5.40 2.61 0.47
N GLU A 245 4.49 1.63 0.49
CA GLU A 245 3.06 1.86 0.78
C GLU A 245 2.86 2.53 2.14
N ASP A 246 3.36 1.94 3.24
CA ASP A 246 3.26 2.52 4.59
C ASP A 246 3.82 3.97 4.63
N LEU A 247 4.96 4.20 3.95
CA LEU A 247 5.58 5.53 3.87
C LEU A 247 4.68 6.55 3.16
N LEU A 248 3.98 6.16 2.09
CA LEU A 248 3.06 7.04 1.37
C LEU A 248 1.82 7.35 2.22
N GLN A 249 1.20 6.31 2.78
CA GLN A 249 -0.03 6.44 3.60
C GLN A 249 0.16 7.32 4.84
N CYS A 250 1.40 7.45 5.32
CA CYS A 250 1.74 8.30 6.48
C CYS A 250 2.57 9.54 6.12
N SER A 251 2.77 9.83 4.82
CA SER A 251 3.67 10.89 4.38
C SER A 251 3.17 12.29 4.73
N ILE A 252 1.86 12.56 4.62
CA ILE A 252 1.30 13.91 4.78
C ILE A 252 1.61 14.49 6.18
N PRO A 253 1.30 13.82 7.31
CA PRO A 253 1.67 14.34 8.64
C PRO A 253 3.18 14.50 8.83
N VAL A 254 3.98 13.65 8.18
CA VAL A 254 5.44 13.66 8.30
C VAL A 254 6.05 14.85 7.56
N PHE A 255 5.58 15.14 6.35
CA PHE A 255 6.09 16.24 5.53
C PHE A 255 5.51 17.61 5.91
N ASP A 256 4.39 17.67 6.63
CA ASP A 256 3.72 18.94 6.98
C ASP A 256 4.64 19.90 7.73
N GLY A 257 4.91 21.06 7.13
CA GLY A 257 5.76 22.11 7.68
C GLY A 257 7.26 21.80 7.63
N LEU A 258 7.71 20.83 6.82
CA LEU A 258 9.15 20.64 6.55
C LEU A 258 9.69 21.61 5.50
N LEU A 259 8.82 22.18 4.67
CA LEU A 259 9.17 23.18 3.67
C LEU A 259 8.47 24.51 3.98
N PRO A 260 8.99 25.64 3.51
CA PRO A 260 8.26 26.89 3.53
C PRO A 260 7.09 26.88 2.52
N GLU A 261 6.10 27.73 2.74
CA GLU A 261 5.08 28.03 1.72
C GLU A 261 5.73 28.78 0.54
N PRO A 262 5.25 28.60 -0.71
CA PRO A 262 4.10 27.78 -1.14
C PRO A 262 4.44 26.30 -1.40
N HIS A 263 5.71 25.91 -1.21
CA HIS A 263 6.20 24.57 -1.54
C HIS A 263 5.65 23.48 -0.62
N ASN A 264 5.45 23.81 0.66
CA ASN A 264 4.79 22.92 1.61
C ASN A 264 3.42 22.49 1.13
N ARG A 265 2.53 23.44 0.83
CA ARG A 265 1.19 23.14 0.30
C ARG A 265 1.25 22.32 -0.99
N THR A 266 2.13 22.68 -1.92
CA THR A 266 2.29 21.95 -3.18
C THR A 266 2.67 20.48 -2.95
N VAL A 267 3.59 20.20 -2.03
CA VAL A 267 4.02 18.84 -1.68
C VAL A 267 2.91 18.08 -0.95
N LEU A 268 2.22 18.70 0.01
CA LEU A 268 1.15 18.02 0.75
C LEU A 268 -0.03 17.66 -0.16
N GLN A 269 -0.41 18.55 -1.08
CA GLN A 269 -1.46 18.27 -2.07
C GLN A 269 -1.04 17.11 -3.01
N LEU A 270 0.21 17.12 -3.49
CA LEU A 270 0.74 16.01 -4.31
C LEU A 270 0.72 14.68 -3.56
N LEU A 271 1.16 14.65 -2.30
CA LEU A 271 1.13 13.45 -1.46
C LEU A 271 -0.30 12.96 -1.22
N PHE A 272 -1.25 13.88 -1.01
CA PHE A 272 -2.67 13.56 -0.88
C PHE A 272 -3.23 12.91 -2.15
N THR A 273 -3.04 13.55 -3.31
CA THR A 273 -3.55 13.01 -4.58
C THR A 273 -2.87 11.69 -4.94
N MET A 274 -1.60 11.50 -4.58
CA MET A 274 -0.92 10.21 -4.72
C MET A 274 -1.51 9.12 -3.83
N ALA A 275 -1.76 9.40 -2.55
CA ALA A 275 -2.36 8.43 -1.63
C ALA A 275 -3.81 8.09 -2.04
N HIS A 276 -4.56 9.07 -2.52
CA HIS A 276 -5.90 8.87 -3.06
C HIS A 276 -5.89 8.00 -4.32
N TRP A 277 -5.02 8.33 -5.29
CA TRP A 277 -4.86 7.53 -6.52
C TRP A 277 -4.44 6.09 -6.20
N HIS A 278 -3.48 5.91 -5.30
CA HIS A 278 -2.99 4.60 -4.88
C HIS A 278 -4.08 3.76 -4.20
N GLY A 279 -4.82 4.37 -3.27
CA GLY A 279 -5.93 3.71 -2.60
C GLY A 279 -7.03 3.27 -3.56
N LEU A 280 -7.37 4.10 -4.56
CA LEU A 280 -8.31 3.75 -5.63
C LEU A 280 -7.77 2.61 -6.51
N ALA A 281 -6.48 2.66 -6.89
CA ALA A 281 -5.85 1.64 -7.71
C ALA A 281 -5.79 0.26 -7.04
N LYS A 282 -5.83 0.21 -5.70
CA LYS A 282 -5.82 -1.04 -4.93
C LYS A 282 -7.22 -1.61 -4.67
N LEU A 283 -8.30 -0.88 -4.95
CA LEU A 283 -9.63 -1.40 -4.67
C LEU A 283 -9.82 -2.76 -5.35
N ARG A 284 -10.43 -3.71 -4.61
CA ARG A 284 -10.84 -5.05 -5.05
C ARG A 284 -12.23 -5.11 -5.67
N MET A 285 -12.92 -3.97 -5.70
CA MET A 285 -14.24 -3.83 -6.27
C MET A 285 -14.37 -2.38 -6.74
N HIS A 286 -14.82 -2.21 -7.98
CA HIS A 286 -15.04 -0.92 -8.60
C HIS A 286 -16.47 -0.84 -9.15
N SER A 287 -17.10 0.30 -8.94
CA SER A 287 -18.28 0.74 -9.68
C SER A 287 -17.89 1.75 -10.76
N GLU A 288 -18.82 2.06 -11.68
CA GLU A 288 -18.65 3.13 -12.67
C GLU A 288 -18.27 4.47 -12.04
N LEU A 289 -18.83 4.79 -10.87
CA LEU A 289 -18.52 6.02 -10.13
C LEU A 289 -17.09 6.00 -9.61
N THR A 290 -16.64 4.92 -8.98
CA THR A 290 -15.25 4.83 -8.47
C THR A 290 -14.22 4.91 -9.60
N LEU A 291 -14.53 4.36 -10.79
CA LEU A 291 -13.67 4.46 -11.96
C LEU A 291 -13.64 5.88 -12.53
N LYS A 292 -14.78 6.57 -12.56
CA LYS A 292 -14.83 7.99 -12.92
C LYS A 292 -13.99 8.84 -11.95
N ILE A 293 -14.08 8.59 -10.64
CA ILE A 293 -13.27 9.28 -9.63
C ILE A 293 -11.79 9.01 -9.89
N MET A 294 -11.40 7.74 -10.07
CA MET A 294 -10.01 7.37 -10.36
C MET A 294 -9.49 8.04 -11.64
N ASP A 295 -10.34 8.18 -12.66
CA ASP A 295 -9.98 8.85 -13.90
C ASP A 295 -9.70 10.35 -13.68
N HIS A 296 -10.56 11.05 -12.93
CA HIS A 296 -10.35 12.44 -12.55
C HIS A 296 -9.08 12.62 -11.70
N VAL A 297 -8.89 11.76 -10.70
CA VAL A 297 -7.71 11.76 -9.83
C VAL A 297 -6.43 11.51 -10.65
N THR A 298 -6.48 10.66 -11.68
CA THR A 298 -5.33 10.43 -12.59
C THR A 298 -4.96 11.70 -13.36
N SER A 299 -5.95 12.47 -13.83
CA SER A 299 -5.74 13.77 -14.48
C SER A 299 -5.14 14.80 -13.51
N ALA A 300 -5.71 14.90 -12.31
CA ALA A 300 -5.22 15.79 -11.25
C ALA A 300 -3.78 15.43 -10.84
N LEU A 301 -3.47 14.14 -10.72
CA LEU A 301 -2.13 13.65 -10.40
C LEU A 301 -1.11 14.10 -11.45
N GLY A 302 -1.43 13.95 -12.74
CA GLY A 302 -0.58 14.45 -13.83
C GLY A 302 -0.34 15.96 -13.76
N GLN A 303 -1.39 16.74 -13.47
CA GLN A 303 -1.30 18.19 -13.30
C GLN A 303 -0.39 18.57 -12.13
N GLN A 304 -0.59 17.96 -10.95
CA GLN A 304 0.19 18.29 -9.76
C GLN A 304 1.65 17.88 -9.87
N PHE A 305 1.98 16.77 -10.54
CA PHE A 305 3.37 16.43 -10.83
C PHE A 305 4.06 17.46 -11.74
N ARG A 306 3.35 17.98 -12.75
CA ARG A 306 3.88 19.06 -13.61
C ARG A 306 4.04 20.36 -12.83
N GLN A 307 3.08 20.71 -11.98
CA GLN A 307 3.18 21.86 -11.09
C GLN A 307 4.39 21.72 -10.16
N PHE A 308 4.51 20.61 -9.44
CA PHE A 308 5.65 20.31 -8.56
C PHE A 308 6.99 20.43 -9.30
N LYS A 309 7.09 19.88 -10.51
CA LYS A 309 8.30 19.99 -11.36
C LYS A 309 8.61 21.43 -11.74
N ASN A 310 7.60 22.23 -12.09
CA ASN A 310 7.80 23.58 -12.63
C ASN A 310 7.94 24.65 -11.54
N THR A 311 7.45 24.40 -10.33
CA THR A 311 7.47 25.37 -9.22
C THR A 311 8.40 24.95 -8.09
N THR A 312 8.30 23.72 -7.60
CA THR A 312 9.04 23.30 -6.41
C THR A 312 10.41 22.78 -6.79
N CYS A 313 10.54 21.93 -7.80
CA CYS A 313 11.86 21.46 -8.24
C CYS A 313 12.76 22.58 -8.79
N THR A 314 12.19 23.68 -9.28
CA THR A 314 12.94 24.85 -9.79
C THR A 314 13.44 25.76 -8.66
N ALA A 315 12.80 25.72 -7.49
CA ALA A 315 13.18 26.52 -6.32
C ALA A 315 14.35 25.92 -5.51
N TYR A 316 14.71 24.65 -5.73
CA TYR A 316 15.73 23.95 -4.96
C TYR A 316 16.77 23.28 -5.86
N GLU A 317 18.05 23.58 -5.63
CA GLU A 317 19.14 22.81 -6.24
C GLU A 317 19.30 21.46 -5.54
N ALA A 318 18.59 20.45 -6.04
CA ALA A 318 18.61 19.11 -5.46
C ALA A 318 19.89 18.36 -5.84
N HIS A 319 20.67 17.90 -4.85
CA HIS A 319 21.86 17.10 -5.05
C HIS A 319 21.69 15.62 -4.68
N GLU A 320 22.62 14.75 -5.10
CA GLU A 320 22.71 13.36 -4.64
C GLU A 320 22.71 13.25 -3.12
N LEU A 321 21.86 12.35 -2.60
CA LEU A 321 21.92 11.97 -1.19
C LEU A 321 23.25 11.25 -0.92
N GLY A 322 23.75 11.29 0.33
CA GLY A 322 25.03 10.65 0.69
C GLY A 322 25.08 9.15 0.38
N GLN A 323 23.93 8.46 0.42
CA GLN A 323 23.83 7.07 -0.02
C GLN A 323 24.02 6.87 -1.52
N GLU A 324 23.57 7.81 -2.34
CA GLU A 324 23.72 7.78 -3.80
C GLU A 324 25.17 8.01 -4.19
N VAL A 325 25.84 8.97 -3.53
CA VAL A 325 27.28 9.20 -3.68
C VAL A 325 28.06 7.93 -3.36
N ARG A 326 27.78 7.30 -2.21
CA ARG A 326 28.41 6.03 -1.82
C ARG A 326 28.12 4.90 -2.81
N ALA A 327 26.90 4.79 -3.31
CA ALA A 327 26.52 3.79 -4.31
C ALA A 327 27.24 4.01 -5.65
N ARG A 328 27.36 5.26 -6.09
CA ARG A 328 28.11 5.66 -7.29
C ARG A 328 29.59 5.34 -7.14
N ALA A 329 30.21 5.68 -6.02
CA ALA A 329 31.60 5.34 -5.71
C ALA A 329 31.84 3.83 -5.79
N ARG A 330 30.99 3.02 -5.12
CA ARG A 330 31.07 1.55 -5.20
C ARG A 330 30.93 1.00 -6.62
N ARG A 331 30.03 1.56 -7.44
CA ARG A 331 29.86 1.14 -8.84
C ARG A 331 31.08 1.47 -9.69
N ARG A 332 31.70 2.64 -9.48
CA ARG A 332 32.94 3.04 -10.16
C ARG A 332 34.10 2.11 -9.78
N LEU A 333 34.28 1.83 -8.49
CA LEU A 333 35.30 0.88 -8.01
C LEU A 333 35.10 -0.52 -8.61
N ARG A 334 33.86 -1.02 -8.66
CA ARG A 334 33.56 -2.31 -9.32
C ARG A 334 33.86 -2.32 -10.82
N LYS A 335 33.58 -1.22 -11.51
CA LYS A 335 33.92 -1.10 -12.94
C LYS A 335 35.43 -1.03 -13.16
N ALA A 336 36.16 -0.35 -12.28
CA ALA A 336 37.62 -0.30 -12.31
C ALA A 336 38.24 -1.67 -12.04
N ASP A 337 37.75 -2.43 -11.06
CA ASP A 337 38.19 -3.82 -10.80
C ASP A 337 37.88 -4.75 -11.98
N GLN A 338 36.71 -4.61 -12.61
CA GLN A 338 36.37 -5.36 -13.84
C GLN A 338 37.24 -4.97 -15.05
N ALA A 339 37.66 -3.72 -15.17
CA ALA A 339 38.57 -3.26 -16.22
C ALA A 339 40.02 -3.71 -15.96
N GLY A 340 40.49 -3.68 -14.71
CA GLY A 340 41.81 -4.14 -14.29
C GLY A 340 42.02 -5.64 -14.52
N ARG A 341 40.98 -6.47 -14.32
CA ARG A 341 41.03 -7.91 -14.62
C ARG A 341 41.13 -8.26 -16.12
N ARG A 342 40.91 -7.30 -17.02
CA ARG A 342 41.14 -7.46 -18.47
C ARG A 342 42.57 -7.08 -18.90
N SER A 343 43.38 -6.54 -17.99
CA SER A 343 44.78 -6.20 -18.25
C SER A 343 45.68 -7.14 -17.46
N THR A 344 46.13 -8.23 -18.11
CA THR A 344 47.26 -9.01 -17.62
C THR A 344 48.55 -8.28 -17.96
N ARG A 345 49.10 -7.54 -17.00
CA ARG A 345 50.55 -7.37 -16.85
C ARG A 345 50.88 -6.96 -15.40
N PRO A 346 51.67 -7.76 -14.66
CA PRO A 346 52.09 -7.40 -13.33
C PRO A 346 53.29 -6.46 -13.44
N THR A 347 53.17 -5.24 -12.93
CA THR A 347 54.35 -4.48 -12.50
C THR A 347 54.03 -3.91 -11.13
N GLY A 348 54.70 -4.47 -10.12
CA GLY A 348 54.66 -3.98 -8.77
C GLY A 348 55.57 -2.78 -8.62
N VAL A 349 55.08 -1.73 -7.98
CA VAL A 349 55.85 -0.90 -7.04
C VAL A 349 54.86 -0.44 -5.97
N VAL A 350 55.13 -0.84 -4.74
CA VAL A 350 54.49 -0.30 -3.53
C VAL A 350 55.21 1.00 -3.21
N GLY A 351 54.49 2.12 -3.23
CA GLY A 351 55.01 3.44 -2.86
C GLY A 351 53.92 4.26 -2.19
N GLN A 352 54.09 4.51 -0.89
CA GLN A 352 53.27 5.38 -0.07
C GLN A 352 53.39 6.83 -0.55
N ALA A 353 52.25 7.52 -0.67
CA ALA A 353 52.19 8.98 -0.58
C ALA A 353 50.76 9.40 -0.18
N GLU A 354 50.60 9.76 1.09
CA GLU A 354 49.48 10.56 1.58
C GLU A 354 49.62 11.97 1.01
N VAL A 355 49.07 12.18 -0.18
CA VAL A 355 48.72 13.51 -0.69
C VAL A 355 47.26 13.42 -1.12
N ALA A 356 46.41 14.31 -0.61
CA ALA A 356 44.98 14.32 -0.88
C ALA A 356 44.72 14.37 -2.40
N ASN A 357 44.52 13.20 -3.01
CA ASN A 357 44.36 13.05 -4.45
C ASN A 357 43.07 13.78 -4.90
N PRO A 358 43.16 14.76 -5.83
CA PRO A 358 42.00 15.48 -6.36
C PRO A 358 40.90 14.56 -6.92
N GLU A 359 41.27 13.37 -7.42
CA GLU A 359 40.32 12.38 -7.90
C GLU A 359 39.44 11.77 -6.79
N LEU A 360 39.96 11.62 -5.58
CA LEU A 360 39.24 11.12 -4.40
C LEU A 360 38.25 12.16 -3.85
N LEU A 361 38.59 13.44 -3.95
CA LEU A 361 37.68 14.56 -3.66
C LEU A 361 36.56 14.66 -4.71
N ALA A 362 36.87 14.51 -6.01
CA ALA A 362 35.89 14.44 -7.09
C ALA A 362 34.97 13.20 -7.00
N LEU A 363 35.45 12.10 -6.44
CA LEU A 363 34.69 10.88 -6.17
C LEU A 363 33.54 11.10 -5.16
N ASN A 364 33.71 12.03 -4.22
CA ASN A 364 32.76 12.33 -3.16
C ASN A 364 31.85 13.55 -3.43
N ALA A 365 32.11 14.31 -4.51
CA ALA A 365 31.29 15.46 -4.89
C ALA A 365 29.84 15.05 -5.25
N LYS A 366 28.85 15.69 -4.61
CA LYS A 366 27.43 15.43 -4.87
C LYS A 366 27.03 16.03 -6.22
N ARG A 367 26.40 15.23 -7.09
CA ARG A 367 25.88 15.73 -8.38
C ARG A 367 24.49 16.32 -8.25
N VAL A 368 24.20 17.36 -9.03
CA VAL A 368 22.85 17.89 -9.21
C VAL A 368 21.93 16.82 -9.81
N LYS A 369 20.67 16.79 -9.37
CA LYS A 369 19.65 15.81 -9.76
C LYS A 369 18.35 16.51 -10.13
N VAL A 370 18.00 16.38 -11.41
CA VAL A 370 16.73 16.88 -11.95
C VAL A 370 15.63 15.83 -11.80
N PHE A 371 14.41 16.29 -11.49
CA PHE A 371 13.22 15.47 -11.43
C PHE A 371 12.74 15.08 -12.84
N ASN A 372 12.65 13.77 -13.12
CA ASN A 372 12.35 13.26 -14.46
C ASN A 372 10.97 12.60 -14.53
N LEU A 373 10.05 13.22 -15.27
CA LEU A 373 8.71 12.69 -15.57
C LEU A 373 8.67 11.85 -16.86
N GLN A 374 9.73 11.83 -17.68
CA GLN A 374 9.79 11.09 -18.94
C GLN A 374 10.18 9.62 -18.70
N THR A 375 9.37 8.92 -17.90
CA THR A 375 9.58 7.51 -17.55
C THR A 375 8.35 6.68 -17.91
N TYR A 376 8.57 5.45 -18.39
CA TYR A 376 7.46 4.52 -18.65
C TYR A 376 6.55 4.34 -17.42
N LYS A 377 7.14 4.26 -16.22
CA LYS A 377 6.39 4.08 -14.97
C LYS A 377 5.38 5.20 -14.73
N PHE A 378 5.77 6.45 -14.99
CA PHE A 378 4.86 7.59 -14.92
C PHE A 378 3.80 7.54 -16.02
N HIS A 379 4.18 7.13 -17.24
CA HIS A 379 3.25 6.96 -18.34
C HIS A 379 2.15 5.93 -18.05
N ALA A 380 2.50 4.80 -17.42
CA ALA A 380 1.59 3.69 -17.16
C ALA A 380 0.44 4.04 -16.21
N LEU A 381 0.58 5.10 -15.38
CA LEU A 381 -0.48 5.54 -14.47
C LEU A 381 -1.78 5.91 -15.23
N GLY A 382 -1.65 6.38 -16.48
CA GLY A 382 -2.80 6.69 -17.34
C GLY A 382 -3.57 5.48 -17.86
N ASP A 383 -3.04 4.26 -17.71
CA ASP A 383 -3.63 3.04 -18.25
C ASP A 383 -4.40 2.22 -17.20
N TYR A 384 -4.42 2.65 -15.93
CA TYR A 384 -5.03 1.87 -14.84
C TYR A 384 -6.54 1.73 -15.02
N VAL A 385 -7.27 2.83 -15.25
CA VAL A 385 -8.74 2.79 -15.38
C VAL A 385 -9.18 1.89 -16.54
N SER A 386 -8.52 2.01 -17.70
CA SER A 386 -8.85 1.18 -18.88
C SER A 386 -8.47 -0.28 -18.67
N THR A 387 -7.36 -0.56 -17.99
CA THR A 387 -6.95 -1.93 -17.65
C THR A 387 -7.89 -2.56 -16.63
N ILE A 388 -8.32 -1.81 -15.61
CA ILE A 388 -9.27 -2.29 -14.59
C ILE A 388 -10.64 -2.59 -15.22
N ARG A 389 -11.13 -1.70 -16.10
CA ARG A 389 -12.38 -1.94 -16.84
C ARG A 389 -12.35 -3.23 -17.65
N ARG A 390 -11.19 -3.57 -18.22
CA ARG A 390 -11.05 -4.72 -19.13
C ARG A 390 -10.78 -6.04 -18.42
N TYR A 391 -9.98 -6.01 -17.35
CA TYR A 391 -9.44 -7.22 -16.72
C TYR A 391 -9.82 -7.40 -15.25
N GLY A 392 -10.58 -6.47 -14.69
CA GLY A 392 -10.88 -6.45 -13.26
C GLY A 392 -9.79 -5.76 -12.43
N THR A 393 -9.88 -5.93 -11.13
CA THR A 393 -9.09 -5.19 -10.14
C THR A 393 -7.62 -5.62 -10.14
N SER A 394 -6.73 -4.73 -9.70
CA SER A 394 -5.27 -4.93 -9.80
C SER A 394 -4.74 -6.13 -9.00
N ASP A 395 -5.51 -6.63 -8.02
CA ASP A 395 -5.18 -7.84 -7.27
C ASP A 395 -5.33 -9.13 -8.10
N SER A 396 -6.12 -9.12 -9.18
CA SER A 396 -6.27 -10.28 -10.08
C SER A 396 -5.02 -10.55 -10.94
N TYR A 397 -4.15 -9.55 -11.13
CA TYR A 397 -2.93 -9.65 -11.95
C TYR A 397 -1.72 -9.01 -11.27
N SER A 398 -1.70 -8.97 -9.94
CA SER A 398 -0.58 -8.43 -9.17
C SER A 398 0.65 -9.33 -9.25
N THR A 399 1.83 -8.73 -9.38
CA THR A 399 3.12 -9.45 -9.28
C THR A 399 3.57 -9.70 -7.83
N GLU A 400 2.91 -9.08 -6.84
CA GLU A 400 3.27 -9.21 -5.41
C GLU A 400 3.25 -10.67 -4.91
N PRO A 401 2.24 -11.51 -5.19
CA PRO A 401 2.23 -12.89 -4.69
C PRO A 401 3.42 -13.70 -5.23
N GLY A 402 3.74 -13.55 -6.52
CA GLY A 402 4.90 -14.19 -7.13
C GLY A 402 6.22 -13.71 -6.52
N GLU A 403 6.35 -12.41 -6.25
CA GLU A 403 7.53 -11.85 -5.59
C GLU A 403 7.69 -12.33 -4.14
N LEU A 404 6.58 -12.46 -3.41
CA LEU A 404 6.58 -12.99 -2.05
C LEU A 404 7.04 -14.45 -2.04
N GLU A 405 6.64 -15.23 -3.04
CA GLU A 405 7.05 -16.63 -3.13
C GLU A 405 8.56 -16.77 -3.31
N HIS A 406 9.27 -15.82 -3.94
CA HIS A 406 10.74 -15.85 -4.02
C HIS A 406 11.44 -15.88 -2.65
N ARG A 407 10.77 -15.54 -1.55
CA ARG A 407 11.33 -15.68 -0.19
C ARG A 407 11.54 -17.14 0.19
N SER A 408 10.62 -18.01 -0.21
CA SER A 408 10.64 -19.45 0.07
C SER A 408 11.89 -20.16 -0.51
N PRO A 409 12.18 -20.10 -1.84
CA PRO A 409 13.36 -20.71 -2.40
C PRO A 409 14.65 -20.03 -1.94
N LYS A 410 14.65 -18.71 -1.67
CA LYS A 410 15.82 -18.02 -1.09
C LYS A 410 16.14 -18.50 0.33
N ALA A 411 15.12 -18.72 1.16
CA ALA A 411 15.29 -19.29 2.49
C ALA A 411 15.77 -20.75 2.42
N GLY A 412 15.17 -21.55 1.52
CA GLY A 412 15.61 -22.92 1.23
C GLY A 412 17.06 -22.97 0.77
N TYR A 413 17.47 -22.12 -0.18
CA TYR A 413 18.83 -22.05 -0.70
C TYR A 413 19.88 -21.78 0.38
N ARG A 414 19.58 -20.91 1.37
CA ARG A 414 20.48 -20.66 2.52
C ARG A 414 20.72 -21.89 3.39
N ARG A 415 19.79 -22.86 3.35
CA ARG A 415 19.87 -24.14 4.08
C ARG A 415 20.56 -25.24 3.25
N THR A 416 21.05 -24.93 2.06
CA THR A 416 21.86 -25.84 1.22
C THR A 416 23.34 -25.53 1.37
N ASP A 417 24.20 -26.50 1.06
CA ASP A 417 25.65 -26.30 0.95
C ASP A 417 26.08 -25.51 -0.31
N ARG A 418 25.09 -25.06 -1.11
CA ARG A 418 25.23 -24.36 -2.40
C ARG A 418 25.83 -25.20 -3.54
N LYS A 419 26.01 -26.50 -3.37
CA LYS A 419 26.45 -27.46 -4.40
C LYS A 419 25.28 -28.33 -4.83
N SER A 420 25.00 -28.44 -6.14
CA SER A 420 23.85 -29.22 -6.65
C SER A 420 22.53 -28.93 -5.90
N PHE A 421 22.33 -27.66 -5.55
CA PHE A 421 21.36 -27.19 -4.56
C PHE A 421 19.91 -27.53 -4.91
N VAL A 422 19.60 -27.77 -6.19
CA VAL A 422 18.26 -28.16 -6.66
C VAL A 422 17.76 -29.41 -5.94
N LYS A 423 18.59 -30.47 -5.88
CA LYS A 423 18.23 -31.73 -5.19
C LYS A 423 17.98 -31.52 -3.69
N GLN A 424 18.74 -30.62 -3.06
CA GLN A 424 18.61 -30.32 -1.63
C GLN A 424 17.34 -29.53 -1.33
N LEU A 425 17.02 -28.53 -2.16
CA LEU A 425 15.76 -27.77 -2.07
C LEU A 425 14.54 -28.69 -2.17
N THR A 426 14.52 -29.62 -3.13
CA THR A 426 13.42 -30.60 -3.26
C THR A 426 13.26 -31.48 -2.02
N ARG A 427 14.37 -31.89 -1.38
CA ARG A 427 14.31 -32.68 -0.13
C ARG A 427 13.76 -31.87 1.04
N ILE A 428 14.16 -30.60 1.18
CA ILE A 428 13.66 -29.70 2.22
C ILE A 428 12.15 -29.50 2.09
N GLU A 429 11.66 -29.22 0.87
CA GLU A 429 10.23 -29.05 0.59
C GLU A 429 9.45 -30.32 0.96
N ARG A 430 9.86 -31.49 0.48
CA ARG A 430 9.21 -32.77 0.80
C ARG A 430 9.16 -33.07 2.29
N HIS A 431 10.24 -32.77 3.01
CA HIS A 431 10.29 -32.96 4.46
C HIS A 431 9.30 -32.02 5.18
N GLN A 432 9.23 -30.75 4.77
CA GLN A 432 8.26 -29.80 5.31
C GLN A 432 6.80 -30.18 5.00
N ALA A 433 6.53 -30.69 3.80
CA ALA A 433 5.21 -31.20 3.43
C ALA A 433 4.81 -32.40 4.30
N ARG A 434 5.75 -33.30 4.61
CA ARG A 434 5.50 -34.45 5.48
C ARG A 434 5.20 -34.05 6.93
N ILE A 435 5.98 -33.11 7.49
CA ILE A 435 5.74 -32.58 8.85
C ILE A 435 4.36 -31.92 8.92
N ARG A 436 3.98 -31.11 7.93
CA ARG A 436 2.65 -30.47 7.87
C ARG A 436 1.52 -31.50 7.93
N ARG A 437 1.58 -32.55 7.10
CA ARG A 437 0.60 -33.65 7.12
C ARG A 437 0.51 -34.38 8.46
N ILE A 438 1.60 -34.48 9.21
CA ILE A 438 1.59 -35.07 10.56
C ILE A 438 0.93 -34.11 11.54
N GLY A 439 1.25 -32.81 11.47
CA GLY A 439 0.63 -31.76 12.29
C GLY A 439 -0.88 -31.65 12.08
N ASP A 440 -1.34 -31.70 10.82
CA ASP A 440 -2.76 -31.64 10.48
C ASP A 440 -3.56 -32.82 11.05
N LYS A 441 -2.89 -33.96 11.30
CA LYS A 441 -3.49 -35.14 11.94
C LYS A 441 -3.47 -35.11 13.47
N ALA A 442 -2.68 -34.22 14.08
CA ALA A 442 -2.33 -34.27 15.51
C ALA A 442 -2.99 -33.19 16.38
N VAL A 443 -3.77 -32.26 15.83
CA VAL A 443 -4.24 -31.06 16.58
C VAL A 443 -5.76 -30.97 16.63
N HIS A 444 -6.34 -31.44 17.74
CA HIS A 444 -7.55 -30.88 18.32
C HIS A 444 -7.11 -30.04 19.53
N ARG A 445 -7.30 -28.71 19.51
CA ARG A 445 -6.89 -27.80 20.60
C ARG A 445 -8.07 -26.94 21.07
N PRO A 446 -8.37 -26.90 22.38
CA PRO A 446 -9.52 -26.16 22.94
C PRO A 446 -9.39 -24.62 22.85
N HIS A 447 -8.22 -24.06 22.55
CA HIS A 447 -8.04 -22.61 22.31
C HIS A 447 -8.63 -22.09 20.99
N VAL A 448 -9.06 -23.00 20.11
CA VAL A 448 -9.64 -22.68 18.80
C VAL A 448 -11.07 -22.12 18.95
N GLU A 449 -11.88 -22.68 19.86
CA GLU A 449 -13.30 -22.33 20.02
C GLU A 449 -13.54 -20.86 20.40
N ILE A 450 -12.79 -20.31 21.37
CA ILE A 450 -12.93 -18.89 21.78
C ILE A 450 -12.46 -17.93 20.68
N SER A 451 -11.43 -18.31 19.91
CA SER A 451 -10.96 -17.51 18.78
C SER A 451 -11.91 -17.58 17.58
N GLU A 452 -12.63 -18.69 17.42
CA GLU A 452 -13.64 -18.87 16.38
C GLU A 452 -14.91 -18.08 16.71
N ILE A 453 -15.39 -18.11 17.96
CA ILE A 453 -16.53 -17.30 18.42
C ILE A 453 -16.24 -15.81 18.25
N ALA A 454 -15.05 -15.35 18.65
CA ALA A 454 -14.66 -13.94 18.48
C ALA A 454 -14.52 -13.49 17.02
N ARG A 455 -14.43 -14.43 16.07
CA ARG A 455 -14.35 -14.18 14.62
C ARG A 455 -15.64 -14.57 13.89
N SER A 456 -16.68 -14.96 14.63
CA SER A 456 -17.97 -15.31 14.04
C SER A 456 -18.50 -14.12 13.23
N PRO A 457 -18.94 -14.32 11.98
CA PRO A 457 -19.50 -13.25 11.15
C PRO A 457 -20.76 -12.60 11.75
N GLU A 458 -21.44 -13.28 12.66
CA GLU A 458 -22.71 -12.81 13.26
C GLU A 458 -22.49 -11.88 14.46
N VAL A 459 -21.28 -11.90 15.04
CA VAL A 459 -20.95 -11.14 16.25
C VAL A 459 -20.35 -9.80 15.85
N HIS A 460 -21.00 -8.69 16.21
CA HIS A 460 -20.47 -7.34 15.98
C HIS A 460 -19.16 -7.09 16.73
N HIS A 461 -19.12 -7.43 18.02
CA HIS A 461 -17.97 -7.20 18.87
C HIS A 461 -17.81 -8.30 19.91
N HIS A 462 -16.59 -8.46 20.38
CA HIS A 462 -16.26 -9.42 21.44
C HIS A 462 -15.38 -8.76 22.50
N ILE A 463 -15.90 -8.69 23.73
CA ILE A 463 -15.20 -8.33 24.96
C ILE A 463 -15.19 -9.55 25.88
N GLY A 464 -14.13 -9.71 26.69
CA GLY A 464 -13.95 -10.91 27.52
C GLY A 464 -15.13 -11.18 28.47
N LEU A 465 -15.42 -12.46 28.69
CA LEU A 465 -16.44 -12.89 29.67
C LEU A 465 -15.90 -12.93 31.11
N THR A 466 -14.58 -12.87 31.29
CA THR A 466 -13.94 -13.05 32.59
C THR A 466 -14.21 -11.88 33.53
N GLN A 467 -14.48 -12.17 34.79
CA GLN A 467 -14.60 -11.19 35.87
C GLN A 467 -13.33 -11.09 36.74
N LYS A 468 -12.18 -11.55 36.21
CA LYS A 468 -10.91 -11.66 36.95
C LYS A 468 -10.29 -10.32 37.39
N TYR A 469 -10.68 -9.21 36.78
CA TYR A 469 -10.13 -7.88 37.06
C TYR A 469 -11.23 -6.92 37.54
N PRO A 470 -11.79 -7.13 38.75
CA PRO A 470 -12.77 -6.22 39.31
C PRO A 470 -12.11 -4.89 39.71
N VAL A 471 -12.84 -3.81 39.46
CA VAL A 471 -12.52 -2.44 39.89
C VAL A 471 -13.70 -1.96 40.70
N HIS A 472 -13.50 -1.81 42.02
CA HIS A 472 -14.50 -1.21 42.89
C HIS A 472 -14.59 0.30 42.59
N ILE A 473 -15.78 0.77 42.22
CA ILE A 473 -15.98 2.10 41.63
C ILE A 473 -15.68 3.20 42.64
N GLY A 474 -16.13 3.06 43.90
CA GLY A 474 -15.86 4.06 44.94
C GLY A 474 -14.35 4.28 45.15
N SER A 475 -13.60 3.19 45.36
CA SER A 475 -12.14 3.22 45.53
C SER A 475 -11.42 3.80 44.31
N TYR A 476 -11.91 3.51 43.10
CA TYR A 476 -11.36 4.09 41.87
C TYR A 476 -11.52 5.62 41.84
N LEU A 477 -12.67 6.14 42.28
CA LEU A 477 -12.90 7.59 42.32
C LEU A 477 -12.11 8.28 43.45
N ILE A 478 -12.02 7.64 44.62
CA ILE A 478 -11.25 8.14 45.77
C ILE A 478 -9.75 8.21 45.45
N SER A 479 -9.22 7.28 44.66
CA SER A 479 -7.81 7.26 44.26
C SER A 479 -7.47 8.28 43.16
N HIS A 480 -8.46 8.94 42.57
CA HIS A 480 -8.26 9.98 41.54
C HIS A 480 -9.01 11.27 41.88
N PRO A 481 -8.78 11.86 43.07
CA PRO A 481 -9.52 13.03 43.52
C PRO A 481 -9.18 14.23 42.63
N GLY A 482 -10.21 14.92 42.13
CA GLY A 482 -10.03 16.10 41.29
C GLY A 482 -9.58 15.86 39.85
N ASP A 483 -9.40 14.60 39.41
CA ASP A 483 -9.09 14.31 38.00
C ASP A 483 -10.32 14.66 37.12
N PRO A 484 -10.20 15.56 36.13
CA PRO A 484 -11.33 15.95 35.28
C PRO A 484 -12.01 14.77 34.57
N ALA A 485 -11.26 13.69 34.30
CA ALA A 485 -11.77 12.51 33.62
C ALA A 485 -12.64 11.61 34.50
N VAL A 486 -12.74 11.85 35.82
CA VAL A 486 -13.67 11.12 36.72
C VAL A 486 -14.80 11.99 37.25
N LYS A 487 -14.88 13.25 36.81
CA LYS A 487 -15.99 14.15 37.17
C LYS A 487 -17.33 13.56 36.71
N ASN A 488 -18.31 13.52 37.63
CA ASN A 488 -19.66 12.98 37.41
C ASN A 488 -19.67 11.54 36.86
N PHE A 489 -18.67 10.72 37.20
CA PHE A 489 -18.51 9.39 36.62
C PHE A 489 -19.73 8.47 36.85
N VAL A 490 -20.21 8.34 38.10
CA VAL A 490 -21.32 7.44 38.44
C VAL A 490 -22.65 7.91 37.84
N PRO A 491 -23.07 9.20 37.97
CA PRO A 491 -24.30 9.67 37.34
C PRO A 491 -24.30 9.43 35.82
N LYS A 492 -23.21 9.79 35.12
CA LYS A 492 -23.09 9.57 33.67
C LYS A 492 -23.11 8.09 33.28
N LEU A 493 -22.50 7.22 34.09
CA LEU A 493 -22.52 5.79 33.83
C LEU A 493 -23.94 5.23 33.96
N LYS A 494 -24.64 5.59 35.05
CA LYS A 494 -26.02 5.16 35.27
C LYS A 494 -26.95 5.69 34.18
N GLU A 495 -26.79 6.95 33.78
CA GLU A 495 -27.54 7.54 32.68
C GLU A 495 -27.30 6.80 31.35
N HIS A 496 -26.05 6.50 31.01
CA HIS A 496 -25.71 5.71 29.82
C HIS A 496 -26.36 4.31 29.85
N LEU A 497 -26.33 3.63 30.99
CA LEU A 497 -26.93 2.30 31.16
C LEU A 497 -28.46 2.36 31.08
N LEU A 498 -29.08 3.35 31.75
CA LEU A 498 -30.53 3.54 31.75
C LEU A 498 -31.06 3.80 30.34
N ARG A 499 -30.41 4.69 29.56
CA ARG A 499 -30.78 4.95 28.15
C ARG A 499 -30.78 3.67 27.31
N ARG A 500 -29.83 2.77 27.55
CA ARG A 500 -29.73 1.49 26.82
C ARG A 500 -30.79 0.49 27.26
N ILE A 501 -31.14 0.46 28.55
CA ILE A 501 -32.24 -0.38 29.05
C ILE A 501 -33.57 0.09 28.46
N ASN A 502 -33.84 1.40 28.48
CA ASN A 502 -35.04 1.98 27.87
C ASN A 502 -35.15 1.66 26.37
N ALA A 503 -34.03 1.67 25.64
CA ALA A 503 -34.00 1.32 24.22
C ALA A 503 -34.32 -0.17 23.95
N GLN A 504 -34.05 -1.06 24.91
CA GLN A 504 -34.33 -2.50 24.79
C GLN A 504 -35.79 -2.85 25.12
N THR A 505 -36.45 -2.09 25.98
CA THR A 505 -37.84 -2.34 26.42
C THR A 505 -38.90 -1.84 25.43
N GLY A 506 -38.52 -1.07 24.42
CA GLY A 506 -39.39 -0.57 23.34
C GLY A 506 -40.49 0.40 23.81
N PRO A 507 -41.28 1.00 22.89
CA PRO A 507 -42.41 1.87 23.23
C PRO A 507 -43.62 1.03 23.66
N THR A 508 -43.48 0.24 24.72
CA THR A 508 -44.53 -0.64 25.23
C THR A 508 -45.44 0.09 26.21
N GLY A 509 -45.92 1.30 25.90
CA GLY A 509 -46.97 2.00 26.68
C GLY A 509 -46.66 2.32 28.16
N VAL A 510 -45.53 1.85 28.70
CA VAL A 510 -44.96 2.20 30.00
C VAL A 510 -43.93 3.30 29.73
N GLY A 511 -44.04 4.44 30.40
CA GLY A 511 -43.18 5.61 30.15
C GLY A 511 -41.69 5.31 30.27
N GLU A 512 -40.86 6.08 29.55
CA GLU A 512 -39.40 6.00 29.67
C GLU A 512 -38.97 6.27 31.11
N GLU A 513 -38.22 5.34 31.72
CA GLU A 513 -37.68 5.54 33.06
C GLU A 513 -36.60 6.62 33.02
N GLN A 514 -36.73 7.65 33.86
CA GLN A 514 -35.81 8.80 33.90
C GLN A 514 -34.96 8.83 35.16
N ASP A 515 -35.34 8.09 36.22
CA ASP A 515 -34.57 8.08 37.45
C ASP A 515 -33.36 7.14 37.33
N ILE A 516 -32.16 7.72 37.25
CA ILE A 516 -30.89 6.99 37.23
C ILE A 516 -30.68 6.11 38.46
N ASN A 517 -31.36 6.37 39.59
CA ASN A 517 -31.24 5.57 40.80
C ASN A 517 -31.87 4.18 40.67
N THR A 518 -32.71 3.96 39.64
CA THR A 518 -33.21 2.64 39.28
C THR A 518 -32.12 1.68 38.80
N ILE A 519 -30.94 2.21 38.46
CA ILE A 519 -29.76 1.42 38.08
C ILE A 519 -28.92 1.12 39.32
N ILE A 520 -28.89 -0.16 39.71
CA ILE A 520 -28.02 -0.69 40.78
C ILE A 520 -26.86 -1.44 40.14
N LEU A 521 -25.63 -1.06 40.49
CA LEU A 521 -24.42 -1.74 40.05
C LEU A 521 -24.09 -2.84 41.05
N LYS A 522 -24.14 -4.10 40.63
CA LYS A 522 -23.88 -5.24 41.52
C LYS A 522 -22.47 -5.14 42.12
N ASP A 523 -22.39 -5.25 43.45
CA ASP A 523 -21.16 -5.21 44.25
C ASP A 523 -20.34 -3.90 44.09
N ASP A 524 -20.94 -2.82 43.58
CA ASP A 524 -20.25 -1.56 43.24
C ASP A 524 -19.00 -1.75 42.36
N ARG A 525 -19.03 -2.76 41.48
CA ARG A 525 -17.88 -3.18 40.67
C ARG A 525 -18.14 -3.02 39.18
N MET A 526 -17.11 -2.54 38.49
CA MET A 526 -16.93 -2.73 37.06
C MET A 526 -15.75 -3.66 36.80
N TYR A 527 -15.77 -4.40 35.71
CA TYR A 527 -14.75 -5.38 35.38
C TYR A 527 -13.97 -4.92 34.16
N GLN A 528 -12.65 -4.76 34.32
CA GLN A 528 -11.78 -4.22 33.28
C GLN A 528 -11.33 -5.29 32.30
N HIS A 529 -11.32 -4.93 31.01
CA HIS A 529 -10.77 -5.74 29.92
C HIS A 529 -9.62 -5.02 29.23
N ASN A 530 -8.63 -5.80 28.79
CA ASN A 530 -7.47 -5.24 28.09
C ASN A 530 -7.75 -4.96 26.61
N ILE A 531 -8.70 -5.68 26.01
CA ILE A 531 -8.93 -5.70 24.57
C ILE A 531 -10.44 -5.78 24.28
N ALA A 532 -10.88 -5.01 23.30
CA ALA A 532 -12.15 -5.21 22.58
C ALA A 532 -11.87 -5.55 21.11
N ARG A 533 -12.64 -6.46 20.53
CA ARG A 533 -12.56 -6.79 19.10
C ARG A 533 -13.84 -6.35 18.40
N PHE A 534 -13.72 -5.68 17.26
CA PHE A 534 -14.86 -5.21 16.46
C PHE A 534 -14.79 -5.83 15.07
N ASN A 535 -15.80 -6.62 14.73
CA ASN A 535 -15.99 -7.21 13.41
C ASN A 535 -16.84 -6.26 12.57
N TYR A 536 -16.41 -5.98 11.36
CA TYR A 536 -17.12 -5.10 10.45
C TYR A 536 -17.11 -5.63 9.03
N THR A 537 -18.14 -5.26 8.28
CA THR A 537 -18.20 -5.51 6.83
C THR A 537 -17.39 -4.43 6.12
N THR A 538 -16.47 -4.87 5.25
CA THR A 538 -15.68 -3.96 4.41
C THR A 538 -16.49 -3.49 3.22
N TYR A 539 -16.06 -2.40 2.57
CA TYR A 539 -16.71 -1.83 1.39
C TYR A 539 -17.01 -2.84 0.26
N ASP A 540 -16.20 -3.90 0.12
CA ASP A 540 -16.32 -4.97 -0.87
C ASP A 540 -17.04 -6.24 -0.33
N VAL A 541 -17.85 -6.09 0.72
CA VAL A 541 -18.69 -7.15 1.31
C VAL A 541 -17.88 -8.31 1.91
N ARG A 542 -16.66 -8.05 2.38
CA ARG A 542 -15.85 -9.02 3.14
C ARG A 542 -15.95 -8.73 4.64
N ARG A 543 -15.51 -9.66 5.47
CA ARG A 543 -15.40 -9.47 6.92
C ARG A 543 -13.96 -9.11 7.31
N ALA A 544 -13.83 -8.10 8.15
CA ALA A 544 -12.59 -7.69 8.79
C ALA A 544 -12.80 -7.48 10.28
N GLN A 545 -11.69 -7.41 11.03
CA GLN A 545 -11.71 -7.23 12.47
C GLN A 545 -10.62 -6.26 12.91
N ASP A 546 -11.01 -5.28 13.74
CA ASP A 546 -10.08 -4.41 14.45
C ASP A 546 -9.97 -4.81 15.92
N VAL A 547 -8.77 -4.65 16.48
CA VAL A 547 -8.46 -4.97 17.87
C VAL A 547 -8.10 -3.68 18.59
N ILE A 548 -8.93 -3.30 19.56
CA ILE A 548 -8.76 -2.09 20.35
C ILE A 548 -8.14 -2.42 21.69
N ASN A 549 -7.02 -1.77 22.00
CA ASN A 549 -6.33 -1.86 23.28
C ASN A 549 -6.05 -0.44 23.82
N PRO A 550 -6.73 0.00 24.90
CA PRO A 550 -6.60 1.33 25.50
C PRO A 550 -5.20 1.69 26.03
N ARG A 551 -4.27 0.72 26.08
CA ARG A 551 -2.89 0.90 26.55
C ARG A 551 -1.89 1.05 25.40
N THR A 552 -2.36 1.02 24.15
CA THR A 552 -1.50 1.09 22.95
C THR A 552 -1.97 2.19 22.00
N SER A 553 -1.27 2.36 20.86
CA SER A 553 -1.74 3.25 19.79
C SER A 553 -3.04 2.78 19.12
N HIS A 554 -3.43 1.52 19.30
CA HIS A 554 -4.66 0.93 18.77
C HIS A 554 -5.83 1.22 19.72
N CYS A 555 -6.03 2.48 20.07
CA CYS A 555 -7.06 2.91 21.03
C CYS A 555 -8.10 3.85 20.41
N ASN A 556 -8.00 4.18 19.12
CA ASN A 556 -8.92 5.12 18.49
C ASN A 556 -9.99 4.36 17.70
N ILE A 557 -11.23 4.82 17.84
CA ILE A 557 -12.42 4.27 17.19
C ILE A 557 -13.16 5.34 16.40
N MET A 558 -14.00 4.90 15.47
CA MET A 558 -14.89 5.72 14.66
C MET A 558 -16.34 5.25 14.89
N VAL A 559 -17.26 6.19 15.06
CA VAL A 559 -18.71 5.93 15.13
C VAL A 559 -19.49 6.86 14.21
N LEU A 560 -20.75 6.51 13.91
CA LEU A 560 -21.64 7.38 13.13
C LEU A 560 -22.08 8.58 13.96
N ARG A 561 -22.25 9.72 13.29
CA ARG A 561 -22.90 10.89 13.88
C ARG A 561 -24.43 10.68 13.86
N SER A 562 -25.14 11.11 14.91
CA SER A 562 -26.61 10.99 15.00
C SER A 562 -27.33 11.70 13.84
N SER A 563 -28.46 11.13 13.39
CA SER A 563 -29.29 11.59 12.26
C SER A 563 -29.81 13.02 12.41
N ASP A 564 -30.09 13.46 13.63
CA ASP A 564 -30.64 14.79 13.92
C ASP A 564 -29.64 15.94 13.60
N ASP A 565 -28.36 15.60 13.48
CA ASP A 565 -27.26 16.50 13.11
C ASP A 565 -26.89 16.44 11.61
N ILE A 566 -27.48 15.52 10.82
CA ILE A 566 -27.02 15.19 9.45
C ILE A 566 -27.46 16.23 8.39
N GLY A 567 -28.16 17.29 8.80
CA GLY A 567 -28.65 18.36 7.92
C GLY A 567 -27.60 19.38 7.42
N ARG A 568 -26.33 19.30 7.83
CA ARG A 568 -25.28 20.26 7.39
C ARG A 568 -24.05 19.55 6.82
N GLN A 569 -23.27 20.27 6.02
CA GLN A 569 -22.01 19.91 5.35
C GLN A 569 -20.88 19.55 6.35
N GLY A 570 -21.17 18.67 7.32
CA GLY A 570 -20.32 18.28 8.44
C GLY A 570 -19.83 16.83 8.33
N HIS A 571 -18.83 16.52 9.15
CA HIS A 571 -18.24 15.18 9.24
C HIS A 571 -19.29 14.13 9.61
N LYS A 572 -19.47 13.11 8.77
CA LYS A 572 -20.42 11.98 8.98
C LYS A 572 -20.02 11.03 10.11
N TYR A 573 -18.78 11.15 10.58
CA TYR A 573 -18.20 10.31 11.60
C TYR A 573 -17.69 11.17 12.76
N ILE A 574 -17.80 10.65 13.98
CA ILE A 574 -17.11 11.18 15.15
C ILE A 574 -16.09 10.15 15.63
N TYR A 575 -15.05 10.64 16.31
CA TYR A 575 -13.86 9.84 16.64
C TYR A 575 -13.58 9.92 18.13
N GLY A 576 -13.21 8.79 18.72
CA GLY A 576 -12.96 8.69 20.16
C GLY A 576 -11.68 7.93 20.48
N LYS A 577 -10.94 8.39 21.49
CA LYS A 577 -9.86 7.65 22.14
C LYS A 577 -10.46 6.82 23.28
N VAL A 578 -10.38 5.50 23.17
CA VAL A 578 -10.80 4.56 24.21
C VAL A 578 -9.79 4.60 25.35
N LEU A 579 -10.25 5.01 26.53
CA LEU A 579 -9.47 5.06 27.77
C LEU A 579 -9.52 3.73 28.53
N GLY A 580 -10.63 3.00 28.41
CA GLY A 580 -10.81 1.68 29.01
C GLY A 580 -11.99 0.91 28.43
N VAL A 581 -11.93 -0.41 28.53
CA VAL A 581 -12.98 -1.36 28.12
C VAL A 581 -13.49 -2.04 29.39
N TYR A 582 -14.80 -2.01 29.61
CA TYR A 582 -15.40 -2.50 30.84
C TYR A 582 -16.69 -3.26 30.59
N HIS A 583 -17.10 -4.06 31.57
CA HIS A 583 -18.49 -4.43 31.75
C HIS A 583 -18.92 -4.26 33.20
N VAL A 584 -20.22 -4.12 33.43
CA VAL A 584 -20.87 -4.14 34.74
C VAL A 584 -22.00 -5.17 34.73
N ASN A 585 -22.38 -5.64 35.92
CA ASN A 585 -23.62 -6.39 36.10
C ASN A 585 -24.62 -5.44 36.74
N VAL A 586 -25.70 -5.14 36.04
CA VAL A 586 -26.70 -4.15 36.40
C VAL A 586 -27.95 -4.85 36.91
N ILE A 587 -28.52 -4.36 38.00
CA ILE A 587 -29.86 -4.71 38.48
C ILE A 587 -30.73 -3.47 38.26
N PHE A 588 -31.79 -3.59 37.47
CA PHE A 588 -32.68 -2.49 37.11
C PHE A 588 -33.98 -2.59 37.89
N ILE A 589 -34.28 -1.65 38.78
CA ILE A 589 -35.45 -1.67 39.66
C ILE A 589 -36.58 -0.72 39.23
N GLY A 590 -36.57 -0.27 37.97
CA GLY A 590 -37.56 0.66 37.42
C GLY A 590 -38.83 0.00 36.88
N HIS A 591 -39.70 0.80 36.27
CA HIS A 591 -40.96 0.31 35.69
C HIS A 591 -40.73 -0.73 34.58
N GLY A 592 -41.50 -1.83 34.59
CA GLY A 592 -41.41 -2.92 33.59
C GLY A 592 -40.44 -4.07 33.95
N MET A 593 -39.83 -4.03 35.15
CA MET A 593 -38.97 -5.10 35.65
C MET A 593 -39.76 -6.40 35.96
N VAL A 594 -39.24 -7.54 35.53
CA VAL A 594 -39.83 -8.88 35.77
C VAL A 594 -39.10 -9.64 36.89
N ASP A 595 -37.77 -9.53 36.98
CA ASP A 595 -36.95 -10.16 38.02
C ASP A 595 -35.69 -9.32 38.37
N TYR A 596 -35.02 -9.67 39.48
CA TYR A 596 -33.77 -9.04 39.94
C TYR A 596 -32.51 -9.70 39.36
N THR A 597 -32.62 -10.34 38.20
CA THR A 597 -31.50 -11.03 37.58
C THR A 597 -30.50 -9.99 37.04
N PRO A 598 -29.21 -10.06 37.43
CA PRO A 598 -28.22 -9.10 36.96
C PRO A 598 -27.98 -9.20 35.45
N ILE A 599 -28.12 -8.08 34.75
CA ILE A 599 -27.90 -7.94 33.31
C ILE A 599 -26.45 -7.51 33.08
N ARG A 600 -25.69 -8.29 32.31
CA ARG A 600 -24.32 -7.93 31.93
C ARG A 600 -24.35 -6.88 30.82
N MET A 601 -23.80 -5.69 31.07
CA MET A 601 -23.71 -4.61 30.10
C MET A 601 -22.25 -4.19 29.88
N GLU A 602 -21.81 -4.22 28.62
CA GLU A 602 -20.48 -3.81 28.19
C GLU A 602 -20.47 -2.32 27.83
N PHE A 603 -19.40 -1.60 28.15
CA PHE A 603 -19.25 -0.19 27.77
C PHE A 603 -17.79 0.20 27.58
N LEU A 604 -17.57 1.23 26.77
CA LEU A 604 -16.26 1.85 26.59
C LEU A 604 -16.21 3.20 27.31
N ARG A 605 -15.10 3.47 28.00
CA ARG A 605 -14.80 4.84 28.48
C ARG A 605 -14.09 5.58 27.35
N ILE A 606 -14.67 6.67 26.86
CA ILE A 606 -14.19 7.40 25.69
C ILE A 606 -13.77 8.82 26.06
N ARG A 607 -12.75 9.32 25.36
CA ARG A 607 -12.45 10.75 25.22
C ARG A 607 -12.64 11.17 23.78
N TRP A 608 -13.55 12.10 23.52
CA TRP A 608 -13.93 12.49 22.17
C TRP A 608 -12.91 13.45 21.54
N TYR A 609 -12.69 13.30 20.23
CA TYR A 609 -12.01 14.30 19.42
C TYR A 609 -13.04 15.29 18.88
N GLU A 610 -12.66 16.56 18.76
CA GLU A 610 -13.45 17.60 18.09
C GLU A 610 -12.83 17.99 16.74
N PRO A 611 -13.63 18.09 15.66
CA PRO A 611 -13.14 18.54 14.36
C PRO A 611 -12.74 20.02 14.42
N MET A 612 -11.68 20.39 13.70
CA MET A 612 -11.16 21.77 13.70
C MET A 612 -11.57 22.62 12.50
N ASP A 613 -11.82 22.00 11.34
CA ASP A 613 -12.16 22.68 10.09
C ASP A 613 -13.59 22.32 9.67
N GLU A 614 -14.20 23.17 8.83
CA GLU A 614 -15.24 22.69 7.91
C GLU A 614 -14.64 21.54 7.09
N VAL A 615 -15.41 20.44 6.93
CA VAL A 615 -14.96 19.14 6.44
C VAL A 615 -13.93 19.27 5.32
N SER A 616 -12.75 18.64 5.46
CA SER A 616 -11.75 18.65 4.39
C SER A 616 -12.34 17.93 3.18
N ALA A 617 -12.76 18.72 2.20
CA ALA A 617 -13.35 18.23 0.97
C ALA A 617 -12.25 17.65 0.09
N TRP A 618 -12.56 16.64 -0.74
CA TRP A 618 -11.59 16.02 -1.66
C TRP A 618 -10.93 17.08 -2.57
N GLU A 619 -11.65 18.16 -2.85
CA GLU A 619 -11.28 19.34 -3.62
C GLU A 619 -10.10 20.11 -2.99
N THR A 620 -10.02 20.14 -1.66
CA THR A 620 -8.94 20.86 -0.96
C THR A 620 -7.61 20.08 -0.96
N SER A 621 -7.68 18.75 -1.20
CA SER A 621 -6.54 17.83 -1.09
C SER A 621 -5.83 17.91 0.27
N THR A 622 -6.60 18.00 1.36
CA THR A 622 -6.10 18.03 2.74
C THR A 622 -6.72 16.93 3.59
N LEU A 623 -5.97 16.48 4.60
CA LEU A 623 -6.49 15.53 5.60
C LEU A 623 -7.26 16.28 6.67
N ASP A 624 -8.32 15.66 7.19
CA ASP A 624 -9.10 16.22 8.29
C ASP A 624 -8.26 16.40 9.53
N ARG A 625 -8.53 17.51 10.22
CA ARG A 625 -7.88 17.89 11.46
C ARG A 625 -8.82 17.80 12.64
N MET A 626 -8.29 17.29 13.73
CA MET A 626 -8.99 17.20 15.01
C MET A 626 -8.10 17.63 16.17
N LYS A 627 -8.72 18.00 17.28
CA LYS A 627 -8.05 18.22 18.56
C LYS A 627 -8.87 17.59 19.69
N PHE A 628 -8.29 17.56 20.89
CA PHE A 628 -9.07 17.24 22.08
C PHE A 628 -9.68 18.51 22.66
N PRO A 629 -11.00 18.52 22.96
CA PRO A 629 -11.63 19.60 23.71
C PRO A 629 -10.96 19.80 25.08
N PRO A 630 -11.16 20.96 25.72
CA PRO A 630 -10.69 21.19 27.09
C PRO A 630 -11.16 20.10 28.05
N LEU A 631 -10.30 19.66 28.96
CA LEU A 631 -10.64 18.59 29.92
C LEU A 631 -11.83 18.95 30.83
N THR A 632 -12.08 20.24 31.02
CA THR A 632 -13.20 20.79 31.80
C THR A 632 -14.54 20.77 31.05
N ASN A 633 -14.52 20.59 29.73
CA ASN A 633 -15.75 20.49 28.94
C ASN A 633 -16.49 19.21 29.33
N GLU A 634 -17.78 19.35 29.62
CA GLU A 634 -18.65 18.28 30.07
C GLU A 634 -18.71 17.11 29.08
N HIS A 635 -18.63 17.37 27.77
CA HIS A 635 -18.72 16.35 26.73
C HIS A 635 -17.34 15.79 26.31
N SER A 636 -16.25 16.17 26.99
CA SER A 636 -14.91 15.63 26.69
C SER A 636 -14.78 14.14 26.99
N PHE A 637 -15.49 13.67 28.02
CA PHE A 637 -15.45 12.29 28.48
C PHE A 637 -16.84 11.72 28.58
N ASP A 638 -17.02 10.51 28.04
CA ASP A 638 -18.30 9.85 27.99
C ASP A 638 -18.18 8.32 28.03
N PHE A 639 -19.33 7.65 28.07
CA PHE A 639 -19.49 6.22 27.91
C PHE A 639 -20.12 5.91 26.55
N LEU A 640 -19.64 4.87 25.89
CA LEU A 640 -20.10 4.46 24.57
C LEU A 640 -20.51 2.99 24.58
N ASP A 641 -21.62 2.68 23.91
CA ASP A 641 -22.02 1.30 23.64
C ASP A 641 -21.05 0.72 22.59
N PRO A 642 -20.37 -0.41 22.87
CA PRO A 642 -19.56 -1.07 21.86
C PRO A 642 -20.33 -1.41 20.57
N ALA A 643 -21.67 -1.50 20.61
CA ALA A 643 -22.52 -1.68 19.43
C ALA A 643 -22.44 -0.50 18.43
N ASP A 644 -22.14 0.71 18.89
CA ASP A 644 -22.07 1.92 18.04
C ASP A 644 -20.72 2.04 17.28
N VAL A 645 -19.74 1.20 17.64
CA VAL A 645 -18.39 1.24 17.07
C VAL A 645 -18.38 0.68 15.66
N LEU A 646 -18.17 1.55 14.66
CA LEU A 646 -18.05 1.09 13.28
C LEU A 646 -16.78 0.27 13.05
N ARG A 647 -15.63 0.77 13.53
CA ARG A 647 -14.30 0.15 13.45
C ARG A 647 -13.24 1.01 14.16
N GLY A 648 -12.00 0.50 14.19
CA GLY A 648 -10.84 1.28 14.60
C GLY A 648 -10.45 2.33 13.55
N CYS A 649 -9.79 3.42 13.98
CA CYS A 649 -9.30 4.47 13.09
C CYS A 649 -7.83 4.83 13.36
N HIS A 650 -7.14 5.30 12.32
CA HIS A 650 -5.74 5.67 12.42
C HIS A 650 -5.60 7.19 12.56
N ILE A 651 -5.31 7.62 13.79
CA ILE A 651 -5.12 9.03 14.15
C ILE A 651 -3.63 9.30 14.30
N ILE A 652 -3.10 10.24 13.51
CA ILE A 652 -1.66 10.56 13.48
C ILE A 652 -1.46 11.98 14.02
N PRO A 653 -0.52 12.21 14.95
CA PRO A 653 -0.20 13.56 15.38
C PRO A 653 0.20 14.50 14.25
N ARG A 654 -0.26 15.75 14.30
CA ARG A 654 0.24 16.81 13.44
C ARG A 654 1.54 17.37 14.03
N PHE A 655 2.65 16.72 13.67
CA PHE A 655 3.93 16.92 14.34
C PHE A 655 4.42 18.37 14.38
N VAL A 656 4.14 19.17 13.34
CA VAL A 656 4.54 20.59 13.27
C VAL A 656 3.95 21.45 14.40
N ARG A 657 2.83 21.04 15.00
CA ARG A 657 2.17 21.78 16.09
C ARG A 657 2.69 21.44 17.47
N GLY A 658 3.51 20.37 17.59
CA GLY A 658 4.11 19.96 18.85
C GLY A 658 3.12 19.34 19.83
N ARG A 659 3.67 18.92 20.98
CA ARG A 659 2.91 18.36 22.10
C ARG A 659 2.05 19.42 22.77
N ARG A 660 0.93 19.00 23.36
CA ARG A 660 0.06 19.86 24.17
C ARG A 660 0.78 20.30 25.45
N TYR A 661 1.42 19.35 26.11
CA TYR A 661 2.22 19.58 27.33
C TYR A 661 3.70 19.38 27.01
N ALA A 662 4.48 20.46 27.02
CA ALA A 662 5.89 20.43 26.64
C ALA A 662 6.78 19.78 27.71
N ASP A 663 6.39 19.89 28.97
CA ASP A 663 7.03 19.31 30.15
C ASP A 663 6.66 17.83 30.38
N GLY A 664 5.63 17.33 29.67
CA GLY A 664 5.17 15.95 29.79
C GLY A 664 4.48 15.64 31.12
N SER A 665 4.05 16.66 31.87
CA SER A 665 3.34 16.47 33.15
C SER A 665 1.90 16.01 32.93
N GLY A 666 1.19 16.62 31.97
CA GLY A 666 -0.25 16.38 31.76
C GLY A 666 -1.08 16.87 32.96
N VAL A 667 -2.40 16.87 32.81
CA VAL A 667 -3.34 17.29 33.87
C VAL A 667 -4.17 16.13 34.39
N SER A 668 -4.45 15.13 33.55
CA SER A 668 -5.32 14.00 33.88
C SER A 668 -4.60 12.68 33.61
N ALA A 669 -4.23 12.00 34.70
CA ALA A 669 -3.64 10.67 34.62
C ALA A 669 -4.62 9.66 34.01
N CYS A 670 -5.91 9.80 34.31
CA CYS A 670 -6.98 8.97 33.75
C CYS A 670 -7.18 9.17 32.23
N ALA A 671 -7.03 10.40 31.73
CA ALA A 671 -7.10 10.70 30.30
C ALA A 671 -5.81 10.34 29.53
N LYS A 672 -4.71 10.08 30.26
CA LYS A 672 -3.36 9.88 29.71
C LYS A 672 -2.97 11.01 28.77
N ASP A 673 -3.18 12.25 29.22
CA ASP A 673 -3.09 13.45 28.39
C ASP A 673 -1.65 13.99 28.27
N LYS A 674 -0.72 13.53 29.11
CA LYS A 674 0.71 13.89 29.03
C LYS A 674 1.36 13.65 27.65
N ASP A 675 0.83 12.69 26.90
CA ASP A 675 1.32 12.32 25.55
C ASP A 675 0.48 12.95 24.43
N ASP A 676 -0.44 13.85 24.76
CA ASP A 676 -1.30 14.51 23.79
C ASP A 676 -0.52 15.51 22.91
N TRP A 677 -0.98 15.62 21.67
CA TRP A 677 -0.56 16.61 20.71
C TRP A 677 -1.62 17.69 20.60
N ARG A 678 -1.20 18.88 20.13
CA ARG A 678 -2.13 20.00 19.95
C ARG A 678 -3.19 19.70 18.88
N GLU A 679 -2.78 19.02 17.81
CA GLU A 679 -3.61 18.71 16.65
C GLU A 679 -3.26 17.31 16.12
N TYR A 680 -4.25 16.67 15.49
CA TYR A 680 -4.16 15.34 14.90
C TYR A 680 -4.77 15.32 13.50
N TYR A 681 -4.26 14.43 12.66
CA TYR A 681 -4.82 14.09 11.36
C TYR A 681 -5.57 12.77 11.40
N ILE A 682 -6.66 12.69 10.63
CA ILE A 682 -7.35 11.43 10.34
C ILE A 682 -6.73 10.82 9.09
N ASN A 683 -6.16 9.63 9.21
CA ASN A 683 -5.59 8.94 8.06
C ASN A 683 -6.66 8.21 7.24
N ARG A 684 -7.26 8.94 6.29
CA ARG A 684 -8.23 8.40 5.31
C ARG A 684 -7.65 7.30 4.41
N PHE A 685 -6.33 7.24 4.27
CA PHE A 685 -5.64 6.37 3.33
C PHE A 685 -5.04 5.12 3.98
N VAL A 686 -5.30 4.89 5.28
CA VAL A 686 -4.69 3.79 6.03
C VAL A 686 -4.99 2.42 5.44
N ASP A 687 -6.19 2.24 4.88
CA ASP A 687 -6.56 1.08 4.08
C ASP A 687 -7.70 1.43 3.12
N ARG A 688 -8.00 0.48 2.23
CA ARG A 688 -9.04 0.59 1.20
C ARG A 688 -10.43 0.78 1.78
N ASP A 689 -10.71 0.15 2.91
CA ASP A 689 -12.02 0.25 3.56
C ASP A 689 -12.21 1.65 4.15
N MET A 690 -11.19 2.18 4.82
CA MET A 690 -11.22 3.54 5.36
C MET A 690 -11.38 4.55 4.24
N LEU A 691 -10.65 4.42 3.13
CA LEU A 691 -10.80 5.29 1.96
C LEU A 691 -12.25 5.34 1.48
N MET A 692 -12.89 4.18 1.36
CA MET A 692 -14.26 4.08 0.86
C MET A 692 -15.31 4.62 1.84
N ARG A 693 -15.03 4.67 3.15
CA ARG A 693 -15.90 5.37 4.11
C ARG A 693 -15.95 6.88 3.87
N PHE A 694 -14.85 7.47 3.38
CA PHE A 694 -14.81 8.88 2.98
C PHE A 694 -15.36 9.12 1.55
N HIS A 695 -15.56 8.06 0.76
CA HIS A 695 -16.39 8.07 -0.45
C HIS A 695 -17.79 7.57 -0.09
N TYR A 696 -18.46 8.30 0.81
CA TYR A 696 -19.74 7.93 1.41
C TYR A 696 -20.78 7.52 0.36
N GLY A 697 -21.44 6.38 0.57
CA GLY A 697 -22.42 5.80 -0.37
C GLY A 697 -21.81 5.02 -1.55
N LEU A 698 -20.48 4.95 -1.68
CA LEU A 698 -19.83 4.16 -2.75
C LEU A 698 -19.33 2.78 -2.28
N GLY A 699 -19.33 2.52 -0.97
CA GLY A 699 -18.96 1.22 -0.41
C GLY A 699 -20.18 0.32 -0.25
N VAL A 700 -20.31 -0.73 -1.07
CA VAL A 700 -21.47 -1.65 -1.05
C VAL A 700 -21.66 -2.29 0.33
N GLY A 701 -20.58 -2.68 1.00
CA GLY A 701 -20.66 -3.26 2.34
C GLY A 701 -20.89 -2.25 3.49
N HIS A 702 -20.90 -0.95 3.21
CA HIS A 702 -21.19 0.10 4.19
C HIS A 702 -22.69 0.41 4.22
N VAL A 703 -23.49 -0.54 4.73
CA VAL A 703 -24.98 -0.51 4.66
C VAL A 703 -25.58 0.79 5.21
N TYR A 704 -25.00 1.36 6.26
CA TYR A 704 -25.45 2.64 6.85
C TYR A 704 -25.31 3.86 5.92
N SER A 705 -24.63 3.72 4.78
CA SER A 705 -24.35 4.82 3.85
C SER A 705 -25.26 4.85 2.61
N HIS A 706 -26.20 3.91 2.50
CA HIS A 706 -27.15 3.77 1.40
C HIS A 706 -28.57 4.12 1.81
#